data_AF-A0A0F0CDM9-F1
#
_entry.id   AF-A0A0F0CDM9-F1
#
_cell.length_a   1.000
_cell.length_b   1.000
_cell.length_c   1.000
_cell.angle_alpha   90.00
_cell.angle_beta   90.00
_cell.angle_gamma   90.00
#
_symmetry.space_group_name_H-M   'P 1'
#
loop_
_entity.id
_entity.type
_entity.pdbx_description
1 polymer ?
#
loop_
_entity_poly.entity_id
_entity_poly.type
_entity_poly.pdbx_seq_one_letter_code
_entity_poly.pdbx_strand_id
1 'polypeptide(L)'
;MRRIAHRILVQIIMVLSLCLLTPDAVFAQTAEPQTAEIQTHETQTIQVGYYEDGDYMSLNQQGEYVGYNIEFLQEIAKQSGLRFEIVDAGSWNAAYHMLVDGEIDLLPSVYFSEERLNEILFVTQPMCSIYTTLNVRMDDERYDYEDFKAFEGMKVGIIKGGIDGVRFREFCAEHQITLDIIDYEETGELLSALDQGVLDGVAITHLGKNSSYRSVAQFSPSPLYFAVTKKNPGLLDDLNRAMNSILLNNPGYSTDLYDKYLSPSTNQKPVFTRDERQYMAQAGPVVVSYDPGFAPLSYQDKNSGEFRGVVSDIFHFIESNSELFFVYEAHPQSEALELLSQGKVDALCVSDGDYLWDGRNHINSTLYYLSSPTSLITRNNSAVQEVLALPKGYQLSEEVAKDFPNSVIHYFSSIRECLDAVHQGKADAAYLNTQAAGSFLDDIYYNDMNETTLSRYTNKLCIGVSSNADPRLYSILNKCIQYLPAEQVDAFMIKNSADAKDISLAEFVEQHTWPVMGGVSLILGIIILLVSYNLRNALRSNRRIQELLYKDELTGLDSMNGFYGKWSALTSNKKQHGLALLYGDIRQFKLINDTFGFAMGDKVLLTCARVLSEALGPKECCGRISADNFVLLLQYQSWEQLTLRLTACVDKLDQWRKEETEIPNRIHVVFGVYLTGQAEDPDIHQMMDLANYARRHAKNTPGSFAVLYDEQMRRAAVVAGQLESSLDQALSCNEFEVYYQPKVSIRDAQVIGSEALIRWNHPEKGFLMPGTFIPLFEKNGMVKKVDFWLFETVCRTIQSWKQQGIRLLPVSCNFSRLHFIEPDFPEQVCRIADLYGIPKNLLEIEITESALLEDSDTIVSMLPRLKELGFLISIDDFGSGYSSLGQLQQLTADILKLDRSFVCHGVAGIREQIVLRNLIQMAGELGMTVICEGVENRTQSQLLQAMGCRFAQGFYFHRPMPQADYEELLS
;
A
#
# COMPACT_ATOMS: atom_id res chain seq x y z
N MET A 1 31.49 3.78 -37.27
CA MET A 1 30.42 4.79 -37.15
C MET A 1 29.36 4.77 -38.26
N ARG A 2 29.66 4.52 -39.55
CA ARG A 2 28.63 4.47 -40.62
C ARG A 2 27.65 3.27 -40.58
N ARG A 3 28.03 2.11 -40.03
CA ARG A 3 27.13 0.94 -39.93
C ARG A 3 26.12 1.01 -38.76
N ILE A 4 26.43 1.80 -37.73
CA ILE A 4 25.56 1.98 -36.56
C ILE A 4 24.43 2.99 -36.88
N ALA A 5 24.74 4.04 -37.64
CA ALA A 5 23.74 5.00 -38.13
C ALA A 5 22.68 4.36 -39.06
N HIS A 6 23.04 3.33 -39.82
CA HIS A 6 22.11 2.66 -40.72
C HIS A 6 21.15 1.70 -40.00
N ARG A 7 21.63 1.00 -38.95
CA ARG A 7 20.77 0.14 -38.12
C ARG A 7 19.77 0.96 -37.28
N ILE A 8 20.18 2.12 -36.77
CA ILE A 8 19.30 3.04 -36.04
C ILE A 8 18.22 3.62 -36.96
N LEU A 9 18.54 3.96 -38.21
CA LEU A 9 17.55 4.46 -39.18
C LEU A 9 16.52 3.38 -39.58
N VAL A 10 16.96 2.13 -39.75
CA VAL A 10 16.08 1.00 -40.09
C VAL A 10 15.17 0.60 -38.92
N GLN A 11 15.67 0.64 -37.69
CA GLN A 11 14.87 0.35 -36.50
C GLN A 11 13.89 1.47 -36.14
N ILE A 12 14.24 2.75 -36.37
CA ILE A 12 13.30 3.88 -36.21
C ILE A 12 12.15 3.78 -37.23
N ILE A 13 12.41 3.34 -38.47
CA ILE A 13 11.38 3.15 -39.50
C ILE A 13 10.48 1.94 -39.18
N MET A 14 11.02 0.87 -38.58
CA MET A 14 10.26 -0.32 -38.20
C MET A 14 9.35 -0.09 -36.98
N VAL A 15 9.77 0.80 -36.05
CA VAL A 15 9.00 1.17 -34.86
C VAL A 15 7.93 2.23 -35.19
N LEU A 16 8.15 3.08 -36.20
CA LEU A 16 7.15 4.04 -36.69
C LEU A 16 6.04 3.38 -37.53
N SER A 17 6.24 2.16 -38.06
CA SER A 17 5.20 1.42 -38.80
C SER A 17 4.28 0.55 -37.93
N LEU A 18 4.46 0.53 -36.60
CA LEU A 18 3.63 -0.26 -35.67
C LEU A 18 2.68 0.57 -34.78
N CYS A 19 2.60 1.89 -34.96
CA CYS A 19 1.81 2.80 -34.10
C CYS A 19 0.59 3.46 -34.78
N LEU A 20 0.06 2.89 -35.85
CA LEU A 20 -1.22 3.34 -36.43
C LEU A 20 -2.07 2.12 -36.76
N LEU A 21 -3.00 1.79 -35.86
CA LEU A 21 -4.40 1.41 -36.11
C LEU A 21 -4.99 0.80 -34.83
N THR A 22 -5.90 1.54 -34.20
CA THR A 22 -6.84 1.06 -33.16
C THR A 22 -8.26 0.99 -33.78
N PRO A 23 -9.31 0.58 -33.05
CA PRO A 23 -10.04 -0.67 -33.28
C PRO A 23 -11.47 -0.39 -33.79
N ASP A 24 -12.18 -1.42 -34.27
CA ASP A 24 -13.54 -1.75 -33.82
C ASP A 24 -14.25 -2.80 -34.70
N ALA A 25 -15.00 -3.64 -33.98
CA ALA A 25 -16.23 -4.34 -34.36
C ALA A 25 -16.18 -5.38 -35.49
N VAL A 26 -16.31 -6.66 -35.10
CA VAL A 26 -17.00 -7.66 -35.93
C VAL A 26 -18.07 -8.35 -35.09
N PHE A 27 -19.32 -8.00 -35.38
CA PHE A 27 -20.50 -8.77 -35.06
C PHE A 27 -20.64 -9.94 -36.06
N ALA A 28 -21.10 -11.06 -35.51
CA ALA A 28 -21.69 -12.25 -36.13
C ALA A 28 -21.90 -12.26 -37.65
N GLN A 29 -21.38 -13.31 -38.29
CA GLN A 29 -22.14 -14.05 -39.29
C GLN A 29 -21.79 -15.53 -39.25
N THR A 30 -22.81 -16.30 -38.90
CA THR A 30 -22.93 -17.74 -39.02
C THR A 30 -22.55 -18.22 -40.41
N ALA A 31 -21.57 -19.12 -40.50
CA ALA A 31 -21.34 -19.95 -41.67
C ALA A 31 -21.56 -21.41 -41.24
N GLU A 32 -22.56 -22.04 -41.86
CA GLU A 32 -22.88 -23.45 -41.74
C GLU A 32 -21.65 -24.32 -42.05
N PRO A 33 -21.35 -25.37 -41.27
CA PRO A 33 -20.43 -26.40 -41.70
C PRO A 33 -21.08 -27.17 -42.85
N GLN A 34 -20.40 -27.20 -43.99
CA GLN A 34 -20.72 -28.10 -45.09
C GLN A 34 -20.75 -29.54 -44.59
N THR A 35 -21.94 -30.12 -44.63
CA THR A 35 -22.18 -31.55 -44.50
C THR A 35 -21.42 -32.29 -45.59
N ALA A 36 -20.28 -32.87 -45.23
CA ALA A 36 -19.75 -34.01 -45.95
C ALA A 36 -20.70 -35.18 -45.70
N GLU A 37 -21.39 -35.64 -46.74
CA GLU A 37 -22.16 -36.86 -46.74
C GLU A 37 -21.24 -38.05 -46.43
N ILE A 38 -21.11 -38.37 -45.15
CA ILE A 38 -20.65 -39.67 -44.71
C ILE A 38 -21.84 -40.59 -44.91
N GLN A 39 -21.68 -41.55 -45.83
CA GLN A 39 -22.59 -42.68 -46.00
C GLN A 39 -22.83 -43.30 -44.62
N THR A 40 -24.05 -43.14 -44.12
CA THR A 40 -24.55 -43.78 -42.90
C THR A 40 -24.60 -45.28 -43.13
N HIS A 41 -23.48 -45.95 -42.86
CA HIS A 41 -23.58 -47.28 -42.27
C HIS A 41 -24.21 -47.08 -40.89
N GLU A 42 -25.36 -47.73 -40.64
CA GLU A 42 -25.93 -47.87 -39.30
C GLU A 42 -24.81 -48.35 -38.38
N THR A 43 -24.22 -47.42 -37.62
CA THR A 43 -23.14 -47.73 -36.69
C THR A 43 -23.84 -48.37 -35.52
N GLN A 44 -23.83 -49.70 -35.47
CA GLN A 44 -24.35 -50.47 -34.35
C GLN A 44 -23.74 -49.91 -33.06
N THR A 45 -24.59 -49.37 -32.19
CA THR A 45 -24.15 -48.93 -30.85
C THR A 45 -23.79 -50.17 -30.05
N ILE A 46 -22.56 -50.21 -29.54
CA ILE A 46 -22.01 -51.32 -28.77
C ILE A 46 -22.29 -51.07 -27.29
N GLN A 47 -23.06 -51.96 -26.66
CA GLN A 47 -23.39 -51.87 -25.24
C GLN A 47 -22.21 -52.38 -24.40
N VAL A 48 -21.66 -51.53 -23.53
CA VAL A 48 -20.50 -51.85 -22.69
C VAL A 48 -20.93 -51.91 -21.23
N GLY A 49 -20.64 -53.02 -20.56
CA GLY A 49 -20.93 -53.19 -19.13
C GLY A 49 -20.08 -52.27 -18.26
N TYR A 50 -20.73 -51.61 -17.32
CA TYR A 50 -20.11 -50.80 -16.26
C TYR A 50 -20.48 -51.32 -14.88
N TYR A 51 -19.52 -51.21 -13.98
CA TYR A 51 -19.59 -51.48 -12.55
C TYR A 51 -18.60 -50.55 -11.86
N GLU A 52 -18.86 -50.13 -10.62
CA GLU A 52 -17.94 -49.26 -9.91
C GLU A 52 -16.68 -50.06 -9.48
N ASP A 53 -15.50 -49.65 -9.96
CA ASP A 53 -14.21 -50.32 -9.69
C ASP A 53 -13.04 -49.32 -9.65
N GLY A 54 -13.19 -48.26 -8.85
CA GLY A 54 -12.14 -47.30 -8.53
C GLY A 54 -11.47 -46.68 -9.77
N ASP A 55 -10.15 -46.83 -9.86
CA ASP A 55 -9.33 -46.27 -10.95
C ASP A 55 -9.49 -47.00 -12.29
N TYR A 56 -10.11 -48.18 -12.30
CA TYR A 56 -10.42 -48.88 -13.55
C TYR A 56 -11.62 -48.27 -14.24
N MET A 57 -12.68 -48.00 -13.50
CA MET A 57 -13.86 -47.28 -13.97
C MET A 57 -14.67 -46.74 -12.79
N SER A 58 -15.02 -45.46 -12.84
CA SER A 58 -15.83 -44.78 -11.84
C SER A 58 -16.57 -43.58 -12.43
N LEU A 59 -17.49 -43.00 -11.67
CA LEU A 59 -18.13 -41.72 -11.99
C LEU A 59 -17.39 -40.57 -11.29
N ASN A 60 -16.98 -39.56 -12.06
CA ASN A 60 -16.43 -38.34 -11.49
C ASN A 60 -17.55 -37.48 -10.84
N GLN A 61 -17.16 -36.37 -10.20
CA GLN A 61 -18.11 -35.45 -9.53
C GLN A 61 -19.16 -34.82 -10.47
N GLN A 62 -18.91 -34.83 -11.78
CA GLN A 62 -19.78 -34.28 -12.81
C GLN A 62 -20.72 -35.36 -13.40
N GLY A 63 -20.61 -36.61 -12.94
CA GLY A 63 -21.37 -37.75 -13.45
C GLY A 63 -20.84 -38.29 -14.77
N GLU A 64 -19.59 -38.03 -15.12
CA GLU A 64 -18.93 -38.58 -16.30
C GLU A 64 -18.15 -39.84 -15.94
N TYR A 65 -18.20 -40.85 -16.81
CA TYR A 65 -17.39 -42.06 -16.66
C TYR A 65 -15.91 -41.74 -16.88
N VAL A 66 -15.06 -42.16 -15.95
CA VAL A 66 -13.60 -41.99 -15.97
C VAL A 66 -12.90 -43.28 -15.56
N GLY A 67 -11.59 -43.37 -15.78
CA GLY A 67 -10.77 -44.50 -15.37
C GLY A 67 -10.05 -45.21 -16.53
N TYR A 68 -9.16 -46.12 -16.18
CA TYR A 68 -8.32 -46.88 -17.12
C TYR A 68 -9.15 -47.52 -18.25
N ASN A 69 -10.22 -48.23 -17.91
CA ASN A 69 -11.06 -48.93 -18.87
C ASN A 69 -11.79 -47.96 -19.81
N ILE A 70 -12.27 -46.83 -19.27
CA ILE A 70 -13.04 -45.85 -20.03
C ILE A 70 -12.15 -45.12 -21.04
N GLU A 71 -10.95 -44.71 -20.65
CA GLU A 71 -10.03 -44.04 -21.57
C GLU A 71 -9.50 -44.97 -22.66
N PHE A 72 -9.26 -46.25 -22.33
CA PHE A 72 -8.91 -47.26 -23.32
C PHE A 72 -10.04 -47.44 -24.35
N LEU A 73 -11.30 -47.54 -23.89
CA LEU A 73 -12.48 -47.62 -24.76
C LEU A 73 -12.61 -46.39 -25.67
N GLN A 74 -12.35 -45.18 -25.14
CA GLN A 74 -12.36 -43.96 -25.96
C GLN A 74 -11.31 -44.02 -27.08
N GLU A 75 -10.11 -44.54 -26.80
CA GLU A 75 -9.07 -44.68 -27.83
C GLU A 75 -9.46 -45.74 -28.87
N ILE A 76 -10.04 -46.86 -28.44
CA ILE A 76 -10.60 -47.87 -29.36
C ILE A 76 -11.68 -47.24 -30.25
N ALA A 77 -12.58 -46.43 -29.70
CA ALA A 77 -13.63 -45.74 -30.46
C ALA A 77 -13.03 -44.79 -31.51
N LYS A 78 -11.96 -44.06 -31.19
CA LYS A 78 -11.26 -43.18 -32.15
C LYS A 78 -10.64 -43.97 -33.30
N GLN A 79 -10.03 -45.12 -33.03
CA GLN A 79 -9.34 -45.92 -34.06
C GLN A 79 -10.30 -46.72 -34.94
N SER A 80 -11.41 -47.19 -34.37
CA SER A 80 -12.38 -48.07 -35.06
C SER A 80 -13.60 -47.35 -35.63
N GLY A 81 -13.95 -46.18 -35.07
CA GLY A 81 -15.23 -45.51 -35.34
C GLY A 81 -16.43 -46.14 -34.61
N LEU A 82 -16.20 -47.13 -33.73
CA LEU A 82 -17.26 -47.73 -32.91
C LEU A 82 -17.87 -46.71 -31.96
N ARG A 83 -19.17 -46.84 -31.68
CA ARG A 83 -19.88 -46.04 -30.68
C ARG A 83 -20.21 -46.91 -29.48
N PHE A 84 -19.69 -46.54 -28.33
CA PHE A 84 -19.95 -47.24 -27.07
C PHE A 84 -21.05 -46.55 -26.27
N GLU A 85 -21.99 -47.34 -25.75
CA GLU A 85 -23.00 -46.92 -24.78
C GLU A 85 -22.79 -47.71 -23.49
N ILE A 86 -22.67 -46.99 -22.37
CA ILE A 86 -22.38 -47.60 -21.08
C ILE A 86 -23.67 -48.08 -20.42
N VAL A 87 -23.69 -49.35 -20.01
CA VAL A 87 -24.79 -50.01 -19.31
C VAL A 87 -24.35 -50.34 -17.89
N ASP A 88 -24.95 -49.66 -16.91
CA ASP A 88 -24.69 -49.93 -15.50
C ASP A 88 -25.33 -51.25 -15.05
N ALA A 89 -24.49 -52.21 -14.71
CA ALA A 89 -24.89 -53.53 -14.24
C ALA A 89 -24.96 -53.61 -12.70
N GLY A 90 -24.55 -52.56 -11.98
CA GLY A 90 -24.46 -52.51 -10.52
C GLY A 90 -23.26 -53.27 -9.94
N SER A 91 -22.88 -54.42 -10.50
CA SER A 91 -21.70 -55.19 -10.06
C SER A 91 -20.97 -55.94 -11.16
N TRP A 92 -19.72 -56.34 -10.89
CA TRP A 92 -18.90 -57.11 -11.83
C TRP A 92 -19.57 -58.44 -12.21
N ASN A 93 -20.12 -59.16 -11.23
CA ASN A 93 -20.79 -60.44 -11.46
C ASN A 93 -22.05 -60.27 -12.32
N ALA A 94 -22.85 -59.22 -12.06
CA ALA A 94 -24.01 -58.90 -12.89
C ALA A 94 -23.59 -58.55 -14.32
N ALA A 95 -22.55 -57.73 -14.49
CA ALA A 95 -22.02 -57.36 -15.80
C ALA A 95 -21.52 -58.60 -16.59
N TYR A 96 -20.83 -59.52 -15.91
CA TYR A 96 -20.38 -60.77 -16.51
C TYR A 96 -21.56 -61.62 -17.01
N HIS A 97 -22.61 -61.78 -16.21
CA HIS A 97 -23.81 -62.52 -16.63
C HIS A 97 -24.53 -61.84 -17.79
N MET A 98 -24.68 -60.51 -17.76
CA MET A 98 -25.24 -59.74 -18.87
C MET A 98 -24.44 -59.94 -20.17
N LEU A 99 -23.10 -60.09 -20.09
CA LEU A 99 -22.26 -60.38 -21.27
C LEU A 99 -22.51 -61.79 -21.81
N VAL A 100 -22.57 -62.79 -20.93
CA VAL A 100 -22.84 -64.20 -21.30
C VAL A 100 -24.22 -64.32 -21.94
N ASP A 101 -25.22 -63.67 -21.35
CA ASP A 101 -26.60 -63.63 -21.85
C ASP A 101 -26.73 -62.71 -23.08
N GLY A 102 -25.69 -61.93 -23.41
CA GLY A 102 -25.63 -61.00 -24.55
C GLY A 102 -26.62 -59.85 -24.46
N GLU A 103 -26.92 -59.40 -23.24
CA GLU A 103 -27.59 -58.13 -22.95
C GLU A 103 -26.63 -56.94 -23.11
N ILE A 104 -25.34 -57.16 -22.92
CA ILE A 104 -24.25 -56.25 -23.31
C ILE A 104 -23.33 -56.93 -24.34
N ASP A 105 -22.66 -56.13 -25.16
CA ASP A 105 -21.76 -56.60 -26.21
C ASP A 105 -20.32 -56.80 -25.71
N LEU A 106 -19.88 -55.95 -24.77
CA LEU A 106 -18.49 -55.80 -24.37
C LEU A 106 -18.34 -55.59 -22.85
N LEU A 107 -17.35 -56.24 -22.24
CA LEU A 107 -16.95 -56.01 -20.85
C LEU A 107 -15.42 -55.84 -20.76
N PRO A 108 -14.89 -54.72 -20.26
CA PRO A 108 -13.46 -54.54 -20.00
C PRO A 108 -12.99 -55.26 -18.73
N SER A 109 -11.66 -55.36 -18.56
CA SER A 109 -11.01 -55.89 -17.36
C SER A 109 -11.48 -57.28 -16.94
N VAL A 110 -11.52 -58.20 -17.90
CA VAL A 110 -11.87 -59.60 -17.66
C VAL A 110 -10.61 -60.46 -17.69
N TYR A 111 -10.35 -61.18 -16.60
CA TYR A 111 -9.34 -62.22 -16.58
C TYR A 111 -9.70 -63.37 -17.51
N PHE A 112 -8.70 -63.81 -18.28
CA PHE A 112 -8.79 -65.00 -19.10
C PHE A 112 -8.82 -66.27 -18.23
N SER A 113 -9.69 -67.21 -18.58
CA SER A 113 -9.65 -68.60 -18.10
C SER A 113 -10.20 -69.55 -19.16
N GLU A 114 -9.75 -70.81 -19.15
CA GLU A 114 -10.25 -71.84 -20.07
C GLU A 114 -11.75 -72.09 -19.91
N GLU A 115 -12.28 -71.93 -18.70
CA GLU A 115 -13.71 -72.04 -18.41
C GLU A 115 -14.51 -70.93 -19.11
N ARG A 116 -14.06 -69.67 -19.00
CA ARG A 116 -14.74 -68.51 -19.58
C ARG A 116 -14.74 -68.52 -21.10
N LEU A 117 -13.73 -69.11 -21.74
CA LEU A 117 -13.71 -69.30 -23.21
C LEU A 117 -14.92 -70.07 -23.75
N ASN A 118 -15.55 -70.92 -22.92
CA ASN A 118 -16.75 -71.65 -23.31
C ASN A 118 -18.00 -70.75 -23.34
N GLU A 119 -17.97 -69.57 -22.73
CA GLU A 119 -19.13 -68.69 -22.55
C GLU A 119 -18.98 -67.38 -23.34
N ILE A 120 -17.78 -66.80 -23.37
CA ILE A 120 -17.49 -65.49 -23.97
C ILE A 120 -16.27 -65.56 -24.92
N LEU A 121 -16.02 -64.47 -25.65
CA LEU A 121 -14.87 -64.30 -26.53
C LEU A 121 -13.90 -63.29 -25.91
N PHE A 122 -12.61 -63.43 -26.20
CA PHE A 122 -11.57 -62.51 -25.71
C PHE A 122 -10.81 -61.90 -26.88
N VAL A 123 -10.51 -60.60 -26.77
CA VAL A 123 -9.54 -59.97 -27.66
C VAL A 123 -8.17 -60.66 -27.53
N THR A 124 -7.41 -60.64 -28.62
CA THR A 124 -6.13 -61.37 -28.71
C THR A 124 -5.03 -60.72 -27.89
N GLN A 125 -5.04 -59.39 -27.77
CA GLN A 125 -4.07 -58.62 -27.01
C GLN A 125 -4.66 -58.21 -25.67
N PRO A 126 -3.92 -58.38 -24.56
CA PRO A 126 -4.38 -57.88 -23.26
C PRO A 126 -4.36 -56.35 -23.23
N MET A 127 -5.20 -55.78 -22.37
CA MET A 127 -5.21 -54.36 -22.04
C MET A 127 -3.95 -54.00 -21.24
N CYS A 128 -3.71 -54.74 -20.16
CA CYS A 128 -2.51 -54.68 -19.32
C CYS A 128 -2.32 -56.01 -18.59
N SER A 129 -1.21 -56.14 -17.87
CA SER A 129 -1.02 -57.18 -16.86
C SER A 129 -1.09 -56.56 -15.48
N ILE A 130 -1.88 -57.16 -14.58
CA ILE A 130 -2.09 -56.65 -13.23
C ILE A 130 -1.83 -57.73 -12.19
N TYR A 131 -1.36 -57.33 -11.02
CA TYR A 131 -1.16 -58.22 -9.88
C TYR A 131 -2.44 -58.35 -9.05
N THR A 132 -2.63 -59.52 -8.46
CA THR A 132 -3.46 -59.65 -7.27
C THR A 132 -2.65 -59.14 -6.08
N THR A 133 -3.27 -58.34 -5.23
CA THR A 133 -2.61 -57.65 -4.12
C THR A 133 -3.30 -57.96 -2.80
N LEU A 134 -2.53 -58.20 -1.75
CA LEU A 134 -3.01 -58.25 -0.38
C LEU A 134 -2.84 -56.85 0.23
N ASN A 135 -3.94 -56.19 0.53
CA ASN A 135 -3.96 -54.82 1.06
C ASN A 135 -4.45 -54.80 2.50
N VAL A 136 -3.85 -53.93 3.30
CA VAL A 136 -4.25 -53.65 4.69
C VAL A 136 -4.44 -52.15 4.87
N ARG A 137 -5.07 -51.72 5.97
CA ARG A 137 -5.22 -50.28 6.28
C ARG A 137 -3.85 -49.60 6.39
N MET A 138 -3.81 -48.33 5.98
CA MET A 138 -2.57 -47.54 5.99
C MET A 138 -1.94 -47.39 7.38
N ASP A 139 -2.77 -47.31 8.42
CA ASP A 139 -2.38 -47.11 9.82
C ASP A 139 -2.07 -48.42 10.57
N ASP A 140 -2.36 -49.56 9.95
CA ASP A 140 -2.18 -50.86 10.59
C ASP A 140 -0.75 -51.36 10.37
N GLU A 141 0.19 -51.06 11.26
CA GLU A 141 1.62 -51.38 11.10
C GLU A 141 1.99 -52.85 11.40
N ARG A 142 1.04 -53.73 11.71
CA ARG A 142 1.32 -55.11 12.14
C ARG A 142 1.97 -55.99 11.06
N TYR A 143 1.78 -55.65 9.78
CA TYR A 143 2.09 -56.51 8.64
C TYR A 143 3.20 -55.92 7.76
N ASP A 144 4.37 -56.54 7.71
CA ASP A 144 5.44 -56.14 6.80
C ASP A 144 5.27 -56.75 5.41
N TYR A 145 5.93 -56.19 4.40
CA TYR A 145 5.87 -56.74 3.04
C TYR A 145 6.41 -58.17 3.06
N GLU A 146 5.56 -59.12 2.64
CA GLU A 146 5.84 -60.56 2.61
C GLU A 146 6.35 -61.15 3.95
N ASP A 147 6.00 -60.55 5.11
CA ASP A 147 6.20 -61.22 6.41
C ASP A 147 5.09 -62.25 6.63
N PHE A 148 5.21 -63.39 5.94
CA PHE A 148 4.25 -64.48 5.97
C PHE A 148 3.95 -65.00 7.37
N LYS A 149 4.89 -64.86 8.33
CA LYS A 149 4.65 -65.24 9.73
C LYS A 149 3.71 -64.27 10.42
N ALA A 150 3.81 -62.97 10.11
CA ALA A 150 2.90 -61.97 10.64
C ALA A 150 1.49 -62.14 10.08
N PHE A 151 1.34 -62.76 8.90
CA PHE A 151 0.02 -62.96 8.28
C PHE A 151 -0.80 -64.05 8.95
N GLU A 152 -0.18 -64.96 9.72
CA GLU A 152 -0.87 -66.11 10.31
C GLU A 152 -2.08 -65.68 11.16
N GLY A 153 -3.26 -66.21 10.80
CA GLY A 153 -4.52 -65.88 11.48
C GLY A 153 -5.17 -64.55 11.08
N MET A 154 -4.69 -63.85 10.05
CA MET A 154 -5.40 -62.69 9.49
C MET A 154 -6.79 -63.08 9.00
N LYS A 155 -7.77 -62.20 9.25
CA LYS A 155 -9.04 -62.20 8.54
C LYS A 155 -8.90 -61.48 7.21
N VAL A 156 -8.90 -62.25 6.12
CA VAL A 156 -8.74 -61.69 4.77
C VAL A 156 -10.01 -61.85 3.98
N GLY A 157 -10.57 -60.73 3.53
CA GLY A 157 -11.71 -60.75 2.62
C GLY A 157 -11.29 -60.94 1.16
N ILE A 158 -12.11 -61.67 0.41
CA ILE A 158 -11.98 -61.83 -1.05
C ILE A 158 -13.35 -61.73 -1.72
N ILE A 159 -13.35 -61.43 -3.03
CA ILE A 159 -14.58 -61.51 -3.83
C ILE A 159 -14.90 -62.98 -4.13
N LYS A 160 -16.12 -63.38 -3.78
CA LYS A 160 -16.63 -64.73 -3.98
C LYS A 160 -16.66 -65.09 -5.46
N GLY A 161 -16.07 -66.23 -5.81
CA GLY A 161 -15.96 -66.70 -7.19
C GLY A 161 -15.00 -65.86 -8.06
N GLY A 162 -14.37 -64.82 -7.51
CA GLY A 162 -13.37 -64.01 -8.20
C GLY A 162 -12.06 -64.77 -8.42
N ILE A 163 -11.44 -64.54 -9.58
CA ILE A 163 -10.16 -65.19 -9.93
C ILE A 163 -9.03 -64.76 -8.97
N ASP A 164 -9.04 -63.52 -8.49
CA ASP A 164 -8.10 -63.06 -7.46
C ASP A 164 -8.18 -63.89 -6.18
N GLY A 165 -9.39 -64.22 -5.73
CA GLY A 165 -9.60 -65.05 -4.54
C GLY A 165 -9.10 -66.48 -4.73
N VAL A 166 -9.23 -67.04 -5.93
CA VAL A 166 -8.65 -68.35 -6.27
C VAL A 166 -7.13 -68.29 -6.19
N ARG A 167 -6.52 -67.31 -6.86
CA ARG A 167 -5.06 -67.10 -6.86
C ARG A 167 -4.50 -66.82 -5.48
N PHE A 168 -5.23 -66.08 -4.65
CA PHE A 168 -4.82 -65.82 -3.28
C PHE A 168 -4.79 -67.08 -2.44
N ARG A 169 -5.76 -68.00 -2.62
CA ARG A 169 -5.73 -69.32 -1.95
C ARG A 169 -4.55 -70.16 -2.42
N GLU A 170 -4.24 -70.13 -3.73
CA GLU A 170 -3.06 -70.81 -4.28
C GLU A 170 -1.76 -70.25 -3.70
N PHE A 171 -1.64 -68.92 -3.64
CA PHE A 171 -0.52 -68.21 -3.02
C PHE A 171 -0.35 -68.61 -1.53
N CYS A 172 -1.44 -68.63 -0.76
CA CYS A 172 -1.40 -69.08 0.64
C CYS A 172 -0.92 -70.54 0.76
N ALA A 173 -1.35 -71.42 -0.16
CA ALA A 173 -0.92 -72.82 -0.17
C ALA A 173 0.56 -72.99 -0.54
N GLU A 174 1.05 -72.23 -1.53
CA GLU A 174 2.46 -72.23 -1.95
C GLU A 174 3.40 -71.79 -0.81
N HIS A 175 3.00 -70.74 -0.09
CA HIS A 175 3.78 -70.17 1.02
C HIS A 175 3.45 -70.79 2.39
N GLN A 176 2.57 -71.80 2.45
CA GLN A 176 2.16 -72.51 3.67
C GLN A 176 1.59 -71.58 4.78
N ILE A 177 0.76 -70.62 4.37
CA ILE A 177 0.13 -69.62 5.26
C ILE A 177 -1.30 -70.04 5.56
N THR A 178 -1.71 -69.98 6.84
CA THR A 178 -3.10 -70.28 7.23
C THR A 178 -3.84 -69.02 7.65
N LEU A 179 -4.87 -68.65 6.90
CA LEU A 179 -5.65 -67.43 7.06
C LEU A 179 -7.15 -67.74 7.22
N ASP A 180 -7.88 -66.83 7.87
CA ASP A 180 -9.35 -66.86 7.91
C ASP A 180 -9.88 -66.09 6.69
N ILE A 181 -10.18 -66.82 5.60
CA ILE A 181 -10.62 -66.23 4.34
C ILE A 181 -12.14 -66.11 4.31
N ILE A 182 -12.64 -64.88 4.12
CA ILE A 182 -14.06 -64.54 4.16
C ILE A 182 -14.52 -64.06 2.77
N ASP A 183 -15.55 -64.71 2.23
CA ASP A 183 -16.12 -64.35 0.93
C ASP A 183 -17.07 -63.14 1.04
N TYR A 184 -16.90 -62.15 0.17
CA TYR A 184 -17.78 -61.00 -0.04
C TYR A 184 -18.34 -61.01 -1.47
N GLU A 185 -19.55 -60.48 -1.66
CA GLU A 185 -20.18 -60.45 -3.00
C GLU A 185 -19.72 -59.21 -3.81
N GLU A 186 -19.44 -58.09 -3.13
CA GLU A 186 -19.16 -56.79 -3.77
C GLU A 186 -17.88 -56.12 -3.26
N THR A 187 -17.11 -55.48 -4.16
CA THR A 187 -15.86 -54.77 -3.82
C THR A 187 -16.07 -53.63 -2.82
N GLY A 188 -17.15 -52.87 -2.96
CA GLY A 188 -17.46 -51.78 -2.02
C GLY A 188 -17.68 -52.28 -0.58
N GLU A 189 -18.38 -53.41 -0.41
CA GLU A 189 -18.58 -54.03 0.91
C GLU A 189 -17.28 -54.60 1.48
N LEU A 190 -16.47 -55.23 0.64
CA LEU A 190 -15.17 -55.77 0.98
C LEU A 190 -14.22 -54.69 1.53
N LEU A 191 -14.09 -53.57 0.80
CA LEU A 191 -13.25 -52.44 1.22
C LEU A 191 -13.82 -51.74 2.46
N SER A 192 -15.14 -51.58 2.55
CA SER A 192 -15.77 -51.01 3.75
C SER A 192 -15.55 -51.86 5.00
N ALA A 193 -15.53 -53.20 4.87
CA ALA A 193 -15.22 -54.10 5.97
C ALA A 193 -13.76 -54.00 6.43
N LEU A 194 -12.82 -53.73 5.52
CA LEU A 194 -11.43 -53.42 5.85
C LEU A 194 -11.32 -52.10 6.62
N ASP A 195 -11.97 -51.03 6.14
CA ASP A 195 -11.98 -49.72 6.80
C ASP A 195 -12.57 -49.79 8.22
N GLN A 196 -13.63 -50.57 8.42
CA GLN A 196 -14.29 -50.73 9.71
C GLN A 196 -13.52 -51.61 10.70
N GLY A 197 -12.40 -52.22 10.31
CA GLY A 197 -11.63 -53.11 11.18
C GLY A 197 -12.23 -54.51 11.33
N VAL A 198 -13.21 -54.87 10.52
CA VAL A 198 -13.80 -56.22 10.50
C VAL A 198 -12.83 -57.23 9.89
N LEU A 199 -12.13 -56.80 8.84
CA LEU A 199 -11.05 -57.53 8.18
C LEU A 199 -9.69 -56.95 8.58
N ASP A 200 -8.68 -57.81 8.62
CA ASP A 200 -7.27 -57.42 8.75
C ASP A 200 -6.67 -57.06 7.39
N GLY A 201 -7.12 -57.72 6.32
CA GLY A 201 -6.70 -57.42 4.95
C GLY A 201 -7.73 -57.82 3.89
N VAL A 202 -7.48 -57.42 2.64
CA VAL A 202 -8.29 -57.80 1.47
C VAL A 202 -7.37 -58.25 0.33
N ALA A 203 -7.70 -59.37 -0.29
CA ALA A 203 -6.98 -59.83 -1.48
C ALA A 203 -7.83 -59.59 -2.74
N ILE A 204 -7.37 -58.65 -3.57
CA ILE A 204 -8.11 -58.15 -4.73
C ILE A 204 -7.14 -57.65 -5.81
N THR A 205 -7.63 -57.50 -7.05
CA THR A 205 -6.94 -56.77 -8.11
C THR A 205 -6.38 -55.44 -7.59
N HIS A 206 -5.15 -55.11 -7.98
CA HIS A 206 -4.44 -53.89 -7.57
C HIS A 206 -5.33 -52.63 -7.63
N LEU A 207 -5.50 -51.95 -6.49
CA LEU A 207 -6.52 -50.90 -6.29
C LEU A 207 -6.20 -49.53 -6.92
N GLY A 208 -5.09 -49.41 -7.63
CA GLY A 208 -4.72 -48.21 -8.38
C GLY A 208 -4.20 -47.02 -7.56
N LYS A 209 -4.05 -45.88 -8.24
CA LYS A 209 -3.44 -44.63 -7.77
C LYS A 209 -4.20 -43.98 -6.61
N ASN A 210 -5.53 -44.01 -6.62
CA ASN A 210 -6.39 -43.36 -5.62
C ASN A 210 -6.62 -44.20 -4.36
N SER A 211 -6.09 -45.43 -4.31
CA SER A 211 -6.17 -46.29 -3.12
C SER A 211 -5.41 -45.69 -1.94
N SER A 212 -6.06 -45.68 -0.77
CA SER A 212 -5.50 -45.28 0.53
C SER A 212 -5.03 -46.48 1.36
N TYR A 213 -4.83 -47.65 0.76
CA TYR A 213 -4.37 -48.86 1.44
C TYR A 213 -2.91 -49.14 1.15
N ARG A 214 -2.26 -49.94 2.01
CA ARG A 214 -0.89 -50.41 1.79
C ARG A 214 -0.88 -51.86 1.36
N SER A 215 -0.18 -52.14 0.26
CA SER A 215 -0.03 -53.50 -0.29
C SER A 215 1.12 -54.21 0.41
N VAL A 216 0.80 -55.29 1.13
CA VAL A 216 1.78 -56.09 1.91
C VAL A 216 2.19 -57.38 1.22
N ALA A 217 1.53 -57.73 0.11
CA ALA A 217 2.00 -58.77 -0.81
C ALA A 217 1.42 -58.52 -2.21
N GLN A 218 2.16 -58.86 -3.25
CA GLN A 218 1.70 -58.83 -4.64
C GLN A 218 2.09 -60.13 -5.33
N PHE A 219 1.16 -60.76 -6.03
CA PHE A 219 1.39 -62.07 -6.64
C PHE A 219 0.55 -62.28 -7.89
N SER A 220 0.92 -63.31 -8.65
CA SER A 220 0.18 -63.80 -9.83
C SER A 220 -0.15 -62.72 -10.88
N PRO A 221 0.86 -62.02 -11.46
CA PRO A 221 0.62 -61.04 -12.52
C PRO A 221 -0.15 -61.69 -13.67
N SER A 222 -1.27 -61.08 -14.04
CA SER A 222 -2.22 -61.70 -14.95
C SER A 222 -2.79 -60.71 -15.94
N PRO A 223 -2.89 -61.11 -17.22
CA PRO A 223 -3.43 -60.25 -18.25
C PRO A 223 -4.94 -60.01 -18.07
N LEU A 224 -5.34 -58.75 -18.21
CA LEU A 224 -6.72 -58.32 -18.32
C LEU A 224 -7.08 -58.10 -19.79
N TYR A 225 -8.27 -58.53 -20.18
CA TYR A 225 -8.74 -58.45 -21.56
C TYR A 225 -10.09 -57.74 -21.65
N PHE A 226 -10.38 -57.22 -22.84
CA PHE A 226 -11.76 -57.01 -23.26
C PHE A 226 -12.41 -58.34 -23.61
N ALA A 227 -13.58 -58.59 -23.04
CA ALA A 227 -14.42 -59.73 -23.35
C ALA A 227 -15.62 -59.31 -24.20
N VAL A 228 -15.95 -60.12 -25.20
CA VAL A 228 -17.04 -59.88 -26.15
C VAL A 228 -18.07 -61.00 -26.05
N THR A 229 -19.35 -60.65 -26.18
CA THR A 229 -20.43 -61.65 -26.20
C THR A 229 -20.35 -62.57 -27.42
N LYS A 230 -20.67 -63.85 -27.25
CA LYS A 230 -20.76 -64.80 -28.38
C LYS A 230 -21.88 -64.47 -29.35
N LYS A 231 -22.85 -63.63 -28.97
CA LYS A 231 -23.92 -63.16 -29.85
C LYS A 231 -23.45 -62.12 -30.88
N ASN A 232 -22.28 -61.52 -30.68
CA ASN A 232 -21.71 -60.50 -31.57
C ASN A 232 -20.22 -60.79 -31.88
N PRO A 233 -19.91 -61.89 -32.57
CA PRO A 233 -18.52 -62.26 -32.85
C PRO A 233 -17.81 -61.29 -33.80
N GLY A 234 -18.53 -60.50 -34.59
CA GLY A 234 -17.94 -59.51 -35.52
C GLY A 234 -17.23 -58.37 -34.79
N LEU A 235 -17.75 -57.97 -33.61
CA LEU A 235 -17.12 -56.95 -32.77
C LEU A 235 -15.70 -57.33 -32.35
N LEU A 236 -15.41 -58.62 -32.20
CA LEU A 236 -14.08 -59.10 -31.82
C LEU A 236 -13.01 -58.69 -32.82
N ASP A 237 -13.30 -58.77 -34.12
CA ASP A 237 -12.36 -58.41 -35.18
C ASP A 237 -12.13 -56.90 -35.24
N ASP A 238 -13.17 -56.10 -34.97
CA ASP A 238 -13.08 -54.65 -34.88
C ASP A 238 -12.20 -54.21 -33.71
N LEU A 239 -12.40 -54.80 -32.52
CA LEU A 239 -11.60 -54.52 -31.34
C LEU A 239 -10.13 -54.94 -31.53
N ASN A 240 -9.89 -56.14 -32.08
CA ASN A 240 -8.52 -56.61 -32.34
C ASN A 240 -7.78 -55.69 -33.33
N ARG A 241 -8.45 -55.22 -34.39
CA ARG A 241 -7.85 -54.25 -35.33
C ARG A 241 -7.58 -52.91 -34.67
N ALA A 242 -8.49 -52.42 -33.84
CA ALA A 242 -8.33 -51.16 -33.12
C ALA A 242 -7.15 -51.23 -32.16
N MET A 243 -7.11 -52.25 -31.28
CA MET A 243 -6.03 -52.43 -30.31
C MET A 243 -4.67 -52.62 -30.99
N ASN A 244 -4.60 -53.39 -32.08
CA ASN A 244 -3.36 -53.52 -32.84
C ASN A 244 -2.92 -52.19 -33.46
N SER A 245 -3.85 -51.36 -33.94
CA SER A 245 -3.53 -50.03 -34.45
C SER A 245 -3.03 -49.09 -33.35
N ILE A 246 -3.64 -49.13 -32.15
CA ILE A 246 -3.17 -48.39 -30.98
C ILE A 246 -1.72 -48.78 -30.67
N LEU A 247 -1.43 -50.08 -30.58
CA LEU A 247 -0.10 -50.59 -30.26
C LEU A 247 0.94 -50.25 -31.33
N LEU A 248 0.57 -50.30 -32.62
CA LEU A 248 1.48 -49.92 -33.71
C LEU A 248 1.79 -48.42 -33.71
N ASN A 249 0.84 -47.58 -33.32
CA ASN A 249 1.01 -46.13 -33.27
C ASN A 249 1.72 -45.67 -31.99
N ASN A 250 1.40 -46.29 -30.85
CA ASN A 250 2.05 -46.07 -29.57
C ASN A 250 2.27 -47.42 -28.85
N PRO A 251 3.46 -48.04 -29.01
CA PRO A 251 3.80 -49.30 -28.34
C PRO A 251 3.75 -49.23 -26.81
N GLY A 252 3.86 -48.03 -26.23
CA GLY A 252 3.83 -47.77 -24.79
C GLY A 252 2.45 -47.46 -24.23
N TYR A 253 1.39 -47.40 -25.05
CA TYR A 253 0.08 -46.86 -24.63
C TYR A 253 -0.49 -47.51 -23.37
N SER A 254 -0.39 -48.84 -23.24
CA SER A 254 -0.86 -49.55 -22.04
C SER A 254 -0.06 -49.21 -20.80
N THR A 255 1.23 -48.91 -20.95
CA THR A 255 2.13 -48.47 -19.87
C THR A 255 1.83 -47.03 -19.48
N ASP A 256 1.65 -46.13 -20.45
CA ASP A 256 1.27 -44.74 -20.21
C ASP A 256 -0.05 -44.65 -19.42
N LEU A 257 -1.02 -45.48 -19.80
CA LEU A 257 -2.32 -45.54 -19.13
C LEU A 257 -2.23 -46.20 -17.74
N TYR A 258 -1.34 -47.19 -17.58
CA TYR A 258 -1.03 -47.79 -16.29
C TYR A 258 -0.42 -46.75 -15.36
N ASP A 259 0.55 -45.96 -15.82
CA ASP A 259 1.18 -44.90 -15.02
C ASP A 259 0.21 -43.80 -14.61
N LYS A 260 -0.79 -43.52 -15.46
CA LYS A 260 -1.82 -42.53 -15.18
C LYS A 260 -2.78 -42.95 -14.07
N TYR A 261 -3.26 -44.20 -14.09
CA TYR A 261 -4.36 -44.66 -13.23
C TYR A 261 -3.95 -45.66 -12.15
N LEU A 262 -2.90 -46.45 -12.39
CA LEU A 262 -2.58 -47.62 -11.58
C LEU A 262 -1.24 -47.50 -10.85
N SER A 263 -0.35 -46.59 -11.25
CA SER A 263 0.90 -46.34 -10.52
C SER A 263 0.66 -45.63 -9.17
N PRO A 264 1.53 -45.83 -8.17
CA PRO A 264 1.35 -45.28 -6.82
C PRO A 264 1.19 -43.76 -6.77
N SER A 265 0.38 -43.26 -5.82
CA SER A 265 0.24 -41.82 -5.52
C SER A 265 0.92 -41.42 -4.21
N THR A 266 0.93 -40.12 -3.92
CA THR A 266 1.36 -39.55 -2.63
C THR A 266 0.56 -40.07 -1.42
N ASN A 267 -0.62 -40.65 -1.64
CA ASN A 267 -1.43 -41.22 -0.56
C ASN A 267 -0.94 -42.60 -0.12
N GLN A 268 -0.02 -43.21 -0.87
CA GLN A 268 0.56 -44.50 -0.59
C GLN A 268 1.99 -44.34 -0.09
N LYS A 269 2.40 -45.24 0.81
CA LYS A 269 3.77 -45.29 1.34
C LYS A 269 4.47 -46.56 0.89
N PRO A 270 5.81 -46.51 0.67
CA PRO A 270 6.57 -47.71 0.38
C PRO A 270 6.47 -48.69 1.56
N VAL A 271 6.29 -49.97 1.24
CA VAL A 271 6.24 -51.04 2.24
C VAL A 271 7.53 -51.84 2.15
N PHE A 272 8.18 -51.99 3.30
CA PHE A 272 9.47 -52.65 3.41
C PHE A 272 9.32 -54.05 3.99
N THR A 273 10.26 -54.93 3.63
CA THR A 273 10.40 -56.23 4.29
C THR A 273 10.94 -56.05 5.70
N ARG A 274 10.75 -57.06 6.54
CA ARG A 274 11.28 -57.04 7.91
C ARG A 274 12.81 -56.88 7.95
N ASP A 275 13.53 -57.50 7.01
CA ASP A 275 14.99 -57.43 6.91
C ASP A 275 15.47 -56.03 6.49
N GLU A 276 14.70 -55.33 5.65
CA GLU A 276 14.94 -53.94 5.28
C GLU A 276 14.69 -52.99 6.45
N ARG A 277 13.59 -53.16 7.20
CA ARG A 277 13.35 -52.35 8.41
C ARG A 277 14.47 -52.51 9.44
N GLN A 278 14.92 -53.74 9.66
CA GLN A 278 16.06 -54.00 10.56
C GLN A 278 17.35 -53.36 10.05
N TYR A 279 17.58 -53.40 8.73
CA TYR A 279 18.72 -52.70 8.13
C TYR A 279 18.63 -51.20 8.37
N MET A 280 17.51 -50.54 8.06
CA MET A 280 17.36 -49.09 8.25
C MET A 280 17.55 -48.68 9.72
N ALA A 281 16.98 -49.43 10.67
CA ALA A 281 17.10 -49.16 12.09
C ALA A 281 18.54 -49.30 12.64
N GLN A 282 19.42 -50.02 11.93
CA GLN A 282 20.81 -50.27 12.33
C GLN A 282 21.83 -49.57 11.41
N ALA A 283 21.39 -49.06 10.26
CA ALA A 283 22.25 -48.44 9.27
C ALA A 283 22.89 -47.18 9.84
N GLY A 284 24.20 -47.05 9.62
CA GLY A 284 24.88 -45.76 9.81
C GLY A 284 24.49 -44.77 8.69
N PRO A 285 25.05 -43.56 8.72
CA PRO A 285 24.88 -42.60 7.64
C PRO A 285 25.31 -43.20 6.30
N VAL A 286 24.41 -43.17 5.31
CA VAL A 286 24.69 -43.58 3.93
C VAL A 286 25.40 -42.43 3.24
N VAL A 287 26.62 -42.65 2.77
CA VAL A 287 27.42 -41.60 2.11
C VAL A 287 27.05 -41.53 0.64
N VAL A 288 26.52 -40.38 0.22
CA VAL A 288 26.03 -40.16 -1.14
C VAL A 288 26.84 -39.06 -1.82
N SER A 289 27.36 -39.36 -3.00
CA SER A 289 28.07 -38.37 -3.81
C SER A 289 27.12 -37.63 -4.74
N TYR A 290 27.28 -36.32 -4.86
CA TYR A 290 26.55 -35.50 -5.82
C TYR A 290 27.50 -34.64 -6.67
N ASP A 291 27.13 -34.40 -7.93
CA ASP A 291 27.86 -33.47 -8.81
C ASP A 291 27.42 -32.04 -8.48
N PRO A 292 28.32 -31.15 -7.99
CA PRO A 292 27.97 -29.78 -7.62
C PRO A 292 27.73 -28.86 -8.83
N GLY A 293 28.07 -29.30 -10.05
CA GLY A 293 27.98 -28.53 -11.29
C GLY A 293 26.79 -28.89 -12.19
N PHE A 294 25.81 -29.64 -11.68
CA PHE A 294 24.69 -30.20 -12.46
C PHE A 294 23.35 -29.48 -12.18
N ALA A 295 23.39 -28.16 -11.94
CA ALA A 295 22.20 -27.34 -11.68
C ALA A 295 21.22 -27.37 -12.87
N PRO A 296 19.89 -27.34 -12.67
CA PRO A 296 19.18 -27.28 -11.39
C PRO A 296 18.97 -28.66 -10.73
N LEU A 297 19.47 -29.74 -11.33
CA LEU A 297 19.24 -31.12 -10.86
C LEU A 297 20.00 -31.41 -9.57
N SER A 298 21.28 -31.06 -9.52
CA SER A 298 22.17 -31.23 -8.37
C SER A 298 23.21 -30.14 -8.38
N TYR A 299 23.28 -29.32 -7.33
CA TYR A 299 24.27 -28.26 -7.21
C TYR A 299 24.59 -27.91 -5.76
N GLN A 300 25.72 -27.25 -5.56
CA GLN A 300 26.06 -26.67 -4.26
C GLN A 300 25.66 -25.20 -4.22
N ASP A 301 24.86 -24.81 -3.23
CA ASP A 301 24.47 -23.41 -3.07
C ASP A 301 25.69 -22.54 -2.75
N LYS A 302 25.85 -21.43 -3.48
CA LYS A 302 27.04 -20.57 -3.38
C LYS A 302 27.16 -19.87 -2.02
N ASN A 303 26.04 -19.66 -1.32
CA ASN A 303 26.01 -18.88 -0.07
C ASN A 303 26.15 -19.77 1.17
N SER A 304 25.38 -20.85 1.22
CA SER A 304 25.30 -21.78 2.35
C SER A 304 26.29 -22.95 2.23
N GLY A 305 26.71 -23.31 1.01
CA GLY A 305 27.51 -24.50 0.75
C GLY A 305 26.72 -25.82 0.83
N GLU A 306 25.39 -25.76 1.01
CA GLU A 306 24.52 -26.93 1.11
C GLU A 306 24.25 -27.56 -0.26
N PHE A 307 23.99 -28.88 -0.25
CA PHE A 307 23.48 -29.61 -1.41
C PHE A 307 22.03 -29.17 -1.70
N ARG A 308 21.78 -28.70 -2.93
CA ARG A 308 20.46 -28.29 -3.41
C ARG A 308 20.19 -28.82 -4.82
N GLY A 309 18.94 -28.69 -5.25
CA GLY A 309 18.47 -29.15 -6.55
C GLY A 309 17.38 -30.20 -6.43
N VAL A 310 16.88 -30.61 -7.59
CA VAL A 310 15.78 -31.58 -7.73
C VAL A 310 16.12 -32.89 -7.04
N VAL A 311 17.36 -33.36 -7.20
CA VAL A 311 17.80 -34.63 -6.62
C VAL A 311 17.92 -34.52 -5.10
N SER A 312 18.28 -33.36 -4.55
CA SER A 312 18.21 -33.13 -3.11
C SER A 312 16.78 -33.30 -2.60
N ASP A 313 15.78 -32.71 -3.27
CA ASP A 313 14.37 -32.87 -2.87
C ASP A 313 13.90 -34.34 -2.97
N ILE A 314 14.39 -35.10 -3.95
CA ILE A 314 14.14 -36.55 -4.07
C ILE A 314 14.74 -37.32 -2.89
N PHE A 315 15.97 -37.00 -2.47
CA PHE A 315 16.56 -37.65 -1.30
C PHE A 315 15.84 -37.26 0.00
N HIS A 316 15.35 -36.03 0.16
CA HIS A 316 14.47 -35.67 1.27
C HIS A 316 13.15 -36.45 1.26
N PHE A 317 12.58 -36.71 0.07
CA PHE A 317 11.42 -37.59 -0.06
C PHE A 317 11.75 -39.01 0.43
N ILE A 318 12.93 -39.55 0.05
CA ILE A 318 13.39 -40.86 0.50
C ILE A 318 13.58 -40.88 2.03
N GLU A 319 14.22 -39.86 2.61
CA GLU A 319 14.39 -39.72 4.07
C GLU A 319 13.04 -39.62 4.80
N SER A 320 12.02 -38.98 4.20
CA SER A 320 10.69 -38.88 4.82
C SER A 320 9.89 -40.19 4.76
N ASN A 321 10.27 -41.10 3.86
CA ASN A 321 9.58 -42.37 3.61
C ASN A 321 10.42 -43.59 3.98
N SER A 322 11.62 -43.39 4.53
CA SER A 322 12.52 -44.43 5.04
C SER A 322 13.13 -43.95 6.36
N GLU A 323 13.78 -44.83 7.10
CA GLU A 323 14.54 -44.43 8.31
C GLU A 323 16.03 -44.22 7.99
N LEU A 324 16.38 -44.11 6.70
CA LEU A 324 17.75 -43.87 6.27
C LEU A 324 18.15 -42.42 6.53
N PHE A 325 19.43 -42.23 6.84
CA PHE A 325 20.05 -40.92 6.99
C PHE A 325 21.21 -40.80 6.00
N PHE A 326 21.24 -39.72 5.22
CA PHE A 326 22.26 -39.52 4.20
C PHE A 326 23.28 -38.45 4.59
N VAL A 327 24.53 -38.67 4.18
CA VAL A 327 25.61 -37.67 4.24
C VAL A 327 26.05 -37.39 2.81
N TYR A 328 25.98 -36.12 2.42
CA TYR A 328 26.24 -35.71 1.05
C TYR A 328 27.67 -35.20 0.87
N GLU A 329 28.38 -35.73 -0.11
CA GLU A 329 29.73 -35.29 -0.49
C GLU A 329 29.76 -34.79 -1.94
N ALA A 330 30.36 -33.62 -2.16
CA ALA A 330 30.42 -32.99 -3.48
C ALA A 330 31.65 -33.50 -4.25
N HIS A 331 31.43 -34.24 -5.33
CA HIS A 331 32.50 -34.69 -6.22
C HIS A 331 32.08 -34.58 -7.69
N PRO A 332 32.97 -34.17 -8.60
CA PRO A 332 32.74 -34.33 -10.04
C PRO A 332 32.44 -35.79 -10.38
N GLN A 333 31.55 -36.03 -11.34
CA GLN A 333 31.03 -37.37 -11.63
C GLN A 333 32.11 -38.44 -11.82
N SER A 334 33.20 -38.14 -12.52
CA SER A 334 34.28 -39.11 -12.74
C SER A 334 35.01 -39.52 -11.46
N GLU A 335 35.17 -38.58 -10.50
CA GLU A 335 35.76 -38.88 -9.19
C GLU A 335 34.77 -39.67 -8.33
N ALA A 336 33.49 -39.30 -8.38
CA ALA A 336 32.42 -40.01 -7.69
C ALA A 336 32.35 -41.50 -8.08
N LEU A 337 32.50 -41.82 -9.36
CA LEU A 337 32.58 -43.21 -9.86
C LEU A 337 33.79 -43.97 -9.29
N GLU A 338 34.96 -43.32 -9.24
CA GLU A 338 36.16 -43.92 -8.65
C GLU A 338 35.97 -44.22 -7.16
N LEU A 339 35.40 -43.28 -6.40
CA LEU A 339 35.08 -43.46 -4.98
C LEU A 339 34.04 -44.55 -4.74
N LEU A 340 33.02 -44.63 -5.60
CA LEU A 340 31.97 -45.65 -5.52
C LEU A 340 32.54 -47.05 -5.77
N SER A 341 33.41 -47.20 -6.77
CA SER A 341 34.09 -48.48 -7.06
C SER A 341 35.01 -48.93 -5.91
N GLN A 342 35.56 -47.97 -5.16
CA GLN A 342 36.38 -48.22 -3.97
C GLN A 342 35.55 -48.50 -2.70
N GLY A 343 34.22 -48.36 -2.76
CA GLY A 343 33.34 -48.49 -1.60
C GLY A 343 33.50 -47.37 -0.57
N LYS A 344 33.98 -46.19 -0.98
CA LYS A 344 34.10 -45.00 -0.12
C LYS A 344 32.83 -44.18 -0.07
N VAL A 345 32.02 -44.25 -1.12
CA VAL A 345 30.65 -43.72 -1.15
C VAL A 345 29.70 -44.87 -1.46
N ASP A 346 28.53 -44.85 -0.83
CA ASP A 346 27.53 -45.91 -0.92
C ASP A 346 26.62 -45.73 -2.14
N ALA A 347 26.39 -44.50 -2.58
CA ALA A 347 25.55 -44.19 -3.74
C ALA A 347 25.95 -42.89 -4.46
N LEU A 348 25.52 -42.76 -5.71
CA LEU A 348 25.53 -41.54 -6.51
C LEU A 348 24.12 -40.97 -6.58
N CYS A 349 23.99 -39.68 -6.30
CA CYS A 349 22.74 -38.94 -6.48
C CYS A 349 22.22 -39.06 -7.91
N VAL A 350 23.12 -39.04 -8.90
CA VAL A 350 22.80 -39.08 -10.32
C VAL A 350 23.65 -40.13 -11.03
N SER A 351 22.99 -41.11 -11.64
CA SER A 351 23.53 -42.04 -12.61
C SER A 351 22.65 -42.04 -13.86
N ASP A 352 23.25 -42.18 -15.03
CA ASP A 352 22.56 -42.33 -16.32
C ASP A 352 22.86 -43.69 -16.98
N GLY A 353 23.32 -44.63 -16.14
CA GLY A 353 23.77 -45.97 -16.50
C GLY A 353 22.68 -46.92 -16.99
N ASP A 354 23.03 -47.74 -17.97
CA ASP A 354 22.34 -48.92 -18.43
C ASP A 354 23.01 -50.16 -17.83
N TYR A 355 22.35 -51.31 -17.98
CA TYR A 355 22.83 -52.56 -17.40
C TYR A 355 24.31 -52.88 -17.72
N LEU A 356 24.78 -52.57 -18.92
CA LEU A 356 26.17 -52.87 -19.32
C LEU A 356 27.16 -51.84 -18.79
N TRP A 357 26.77 -50.57 -18.74
CA TRP A 357 27.57 -49.49 -18.20
C TRP A 357 27.68 -49.61 -16.68
N ASP A 358 26.58 -49.90 -16.01
CA ASP A 358 26.51 -50.17 -14.57
C ASP A 358 27.45 -51.29 -14.15
N GLY A 359 27.42 -52.43 -14.86
CA GLY A 359 28.29 -53.56 -14.58
C GLY A 359 29.79 -53.23 -14.74
N ARG A 360 30.16 -52.31 -15.64
CA ARG A 360 31.55 -51.83 -15.78
C ARG A 360 31.96 -50.86 -14.68
N ASN A 361 31.00 -50.12 -14.13
CA ASN A 361 31.24 -49.07 -13.14
C ASN A 361 30.86 -49.46 -11.71
N HIS A 362 30.55 -50.74 -11.46
CA HIS A 362 30.22 -51.27 -10.13
C HIS A 362 28.97 -50.64 -9.53
N ILE A 363 27.97 -50.34 -10.35
CA ILE A 363 26.71 -49.68 -9.96
C ILE A 363 25.53 -50.66 -10.07
N ASN A 364 24.57 -50.52 -9.17
CA ASN A 364 23.22 -51.05 -9.29
C ASN A 364 22.26 -49.85 -9.42
N SER A 365 21.79 -49.55 -10.64
CA SER A 365 20.88 -48.43 -10.89
C SER A 365 19.45 -48.74 -10.46
N THR A 366 18.84 -47.82 -9.73
CA THR A 366 17.42 -47.87 -9.37
C THR A 366 16.52 -47.63 -10.59
N LEU A 367 15.20 -47.68 -10.39
CA LEU A 367 14.25 -47.06 -11.32
C LEU A 367 14.64 -45.62 -11.64
N TYR A 368 14.37 -45.20 -12.87
CA TYR A 368 14.59 -43.83 -13.31
C TYR A 368 13.53 -42.92 -12.67
N TYR A 369 13.98 -41.83 -12.06
CA TYR A 369 13.07 -40.82 -11.49
C TYR A 369 12.88 -39.63 -12.43
N LEU A 370 13.77 -39.43 -13.43
CA LEU A 370 13.67 -38.33 -14.38
C LEU A 370 14.24 -38.74 -15.75
N SER A 371 13.53 -38.38 -16.81
CA SER A 371 13.97 -38.57 -18.19
C SER A 371 14.09 -37.21 -18.85
N SER A 372 15.31 -36.82 -19.23
CA SER A 372 15.59 -35.50 -19.81
C SER A 372 16.20 -35.65 -21.21
N PRO A 373 15.78 -34.84 -22.19
CA PRO A 373 16.47 -34.80 -23.47
C PRO A 373 17.89 -34.24 -23.32
N THR A 374 18.68 -34.44 -24.38
CA THR A 374 20.03 -33.89 -24.51
C THR A 374 20.01 -32.71 -25.46
N SER A 375 20.76 -31.67 -25.12
CA SER A 375 20.98 -30.50 -25.96
C SER A 375 22.34 -30.56 -26.64
N LEU A 376 22.33 -30.26 -27.94
CA LEU A 376 23.51 -29.92 -28.72
C LEU A 376 23.78 -28.42 -28.60
N ILE A 377 24.96 -28.06 -28.09
CA ILE A 377 25.41 -26.69 -27.96
C ILE A 377 26.50 -26.42 -28.99
N THR A 378 26.33 -25.39 -29.82
CA THR A 378 27.31 -24.98 -30.84
C THR A 378 27.50 -23.48 -30.86
N ARG A 379 28.61 -22.99 -31.40
CA ARG A 379 28.74 -21.57 -31.73
C ARG A 379 28.27 -21.30 -33.17
N ASN A 380 27.26 -20.45 -33.34
CA ASN A 380 26.72 -19.99 -34.63
C ASN A 380 26.13 -21.08 -35.57
N ASN A 381 25.52 -22.16 -35.06
CA ASN A 381 24.93 -23.25 -35.89
C ASN A 381 25.95 -23.89 -36.85
N SER A 382 27.21 -24.00 -36.42
CA SER A 382 28.23 -24.71 -37.19
C SER A 382 27.78 -26.15 -37.44
N ALA A 383 27.64 -26.52 -38.72
CA ALA A 383 27.27 -27.87 -39.14
C ALA A 383 28.45 -28.87 -39.03
N VAL A 384 29.65 -28.38 -38.76
CA VAL A 384 30.88 -29.16 -38.65
C VAL A 384 31.07 -29.56 -37.19
N GLN A 385 31.23 -30.85 -36.93
CA GLN A 385 31.39 -31.45 -35.61
C GLN A 385 32.69 -32.28 -35.58
N GLU A 386 33.83 -31.64 -35.85
CA GLU A 386 35.14 -32.31 -35.87
C GLU A 386 35.69 -32.52 -34.45
N VAL A 387 35.38 -31.61 -33.52
CA VAL A 387 35.84 -31.66 -32.13
C VAL A 387 34.65 -31.55 -31.19
N LEU A 388 34.42 -32.56 -30.34
CA LEU A 388 33.31 -32.62 -29.40
C LEU A 388 33.79 -32.47 -27.95
N ALA A 389 33.10 -31.64 -27.17
CA ALA A 389 33.28 -31.51 -25.73
C ALA A 389 32.19 -32.29 -24.98
N LEU A 390 32.57 -33.28 -24.19
CA LEU A 390 31.63 -34.13 -23.44
C LEU A 390 32.01 -34.19 -21.96
N PRO A 391 31.04 -34.19 -21.02
CA PRO A 391 31.35 -34.34 -19.60
C PRO A 391 31.82 -35.78 -19.32
N LYS A 392 32.85 -35.93 -18.50
CA LYS A 392 33.44 -37.22 -18.15
C LYS A 392 32.60 -37.94 -17.10
N GLY A 393 32.48 -39.26 -17.20
CA GLY A 393 31.83 -40.09 -16.18
C GLY A 393 30.32 -40.26 -16.34
N TYR A 394 29.77 -39.88 -17.49
CA TYR A 394 28.35 -40.07 -17.83
C TYR A 394 28.23 -41.07 -18.98
N GLN A 395 27.29 -42.01 -18.90
CA GLN A 395 27.02 -42.93 -20.01
C GLN A 395 26.61 -42.17 -21.27
N LEU A 396 25.78 -41.14 -21.13
CA LEU A 396 25.33 -40.33 -22.26
C LEU A 396 26.52 -39.85 -23.11
N SER A 397 27.61 -39.45 -22.45
CA SER A 397 28.83 -39.02 -23.14
C SER A 397 29.52 -40.17 -23.88
N GLU A 398 29.52 -41.40 -23.34
CA GLU A 398 30.03 -42.57 -24.04
C GLU A 398 29.15 -42.96 -25.24
N GLU A 399 27.83 -42.81 -25.13
CA GLU A 399 26.89 -43.09 -26.23
C GLU A 399 27.04 -42.09 -27.37
N VAL A 400 27.08 -40.79 -27.05
CA VAL A 400 27.32 -39.74 -28.04
C VAL A 400 28.67 -39.99 -28.72
N ALA A 401 29.74 -40.26 -27.97
CA ALA A 401 31.06 -40.50 -28.55
C ALA A 401 31.09 -41.67 -29.56
N LYS A 402 30.30 -42.73 -29.34
CA LYS A 402 30.20 -43.88 -30.26
C LYS A 402 29.57 -43.52 -31.60
N ASP A 403 28.63 -42.57 -31.61
CA ASP A 403 27.95 -42.12 -32.82
C ASP A 403 28.80 -41.15 -33.67
N PHE A 404 29.92 -40.65 -33.12
CA PHE A 404 30.86 -39.74 -33.78
C PHE A 404 32.29 -40.31 -33.88
N PRO A 405 32.50 -41.45 -34.56
CA PRO A 405 33.79 -42.14 -34.60
C PRO A 405 34.90 -41.38 -35.34
N ASN A 406 34.54 -40.39 -36.16
CA ASN A 406 35.48 -39.58 -36.94
C ASN A 406 35.80 -38.22 -36.27
N SER A 407 35.17 -37.93 -35.12
CA SER A 407 35.36 -36.69 -34.38
C SER A 407 36.39 -36.88 -33.27
N VAL A 408 37.14 -35.83 -32.95
CA VAL A 408 38.03 -35.78 -31.79
C VAL A 408 37.19 -35.47 -30.55
N ILE A 409 37.15 -36.41 -29.61
CA ILE A 409 36.39 -36.26 -28.36
C ILE A 409 37.31 -35.75 -27.24
N HIS A 410 36.95 -34.62 -26.64
CA HIS A 410 37.56 -34.10 -25.43
C HIS A 410 36.60 -34.24 -24.26
N TYR A 411 37.05 -34.97 -23.24
CA TYR A 411 36.30 -35.13 -22.00
C TYR A 411 36.70 -34.07 -20.98
N PHE A 412 35.71 -33.44 -20.35
CA PHE A 412 35.91 -32.42 -19.32
C PHE A 412 35.30 -32.84 -17.98
N SER A 413 35.77 -32.24 -16.90
CA SER A 413 35.37 -32.62 -15.54
C SER A 413 34.02 -32.03 -15.12
N SER A 414 33.57 -30.97 -15.80
CA SER A 414 32.30 -30.30 -15.53
C SER A 414 31.60 -29.83 -16.80
N ILE A 415 30.28 -29.60 -16.70
CA ILE A 415 29.47 -29.02 -17.78
C ILE A 415 30.00 -27.65 -18.20
N ARG A 416 30.38 -26.82 -17.22
CA ARG A 416 30.94 -25.49 -17.46
C ARG A 416 32.20 -25.56 -18.33
N GLU A 417 33.11 -26.50 -18.05
CA GLU A 417 34.31 -26.69 -18.87
C GLU A 417 33.99 -27.11 -20.31
N CYS A 418 32.95 -27.93 -20.52
CA CYS A 418 32.48 -28.27 -21.87
C CYS A 418 31.98 -27.01 -22.61
N LEU A 419 31.16 -26.19 -21.96
CA LEU A 419 30.64 -24.96 -22.53
C LEU A 419 31.76 -23.95 -22.83
N ASP A 420 32.72 -23.80 -21.90
CA ASP A 420 33.90 -22.95 -22.06
C ASP A 420 34.75 -23.40 -23.25
N ALA A 421 34.92 -24.71 -23.46
CA ALA A 421 35.65 -25.23 -24.61
C ALA A 421 35.00 -24.82 -25.93
N VAL A 422 33.66 -24.90 -26.02
CA VAL A 422 32.92 -24.48 -27.22
C VAL A 422 32.96 -22.96 -27.39
N HIS A 423 32.84 -22.18 -26.29
CA HIS A 423 32.87 -20.70 -26.30
C HIS A 423 34.27 -20.13 -26.56
N GLN A 424 35.33 -20.88 -26.24
CA GLN A 424 36.71 -20.50 -26.56
C GLN A 424 37.17 -21.05 -27.91
N GLY A 425 36.41 -21.96 -28.52
CA GLY A 425 36.64 -22.47 -29.89
C GLY A 425 37.64 -23.60 -29.90
N LYS A 426 37.80 -24.24 -28.74
CA LYS A 426 38.58 -25.45 -28.53
C LYS A 426 37.79 -26.71 -28.89
N ALA A 427 36.46 -26.61 -28.93
CA ALA A 427 35.54 -27.62 -29.44
C ALA A 427 34.49 -26.97 -30.35
N ASP A 428 33.96 -27.74 -31.29
CA ASP A 428 32.92 -27.28 -32.23
C ASP A 428 31.53 -27.40 -31.62
N ALA A 429 31.32 -28.43 -30.80
CA ALA A 429 30.04 -28.74 -30.18
C ALA A 429 30.18 -29.41 -28.82
N ALA A 430 29.16 -29.26 -27.97
CA ALA A 430 28.99 -30.01 -26.73
C ALA A 430 27.61 -30.68 -26.70
N TYR A 431 27.56 -31.91 -26.17
CA TYR A 431 26.31 -32.63 -25.92
C TYR A 431 26.11 -32.73 -24.42
N LEU A 432 25.04 -32.12 -23.92
CA LEU A 432 24.82 -31.90 -22.50
C LEU A 432 23.34 -32.16 -22.17
N ASN A 433 23.05 -32.54 -20.92
CA ASN A 433 21.68 -32.59 -20.44
C ASN A 433 21.01 -31.21 -20.65
N THR A 434 19.81 -31.17 -21.23
CA THR A 434 19.13 -29.90 -21.59
C THR A 434 18.92 -28.98 -20.39
N GLN A 435 18.46 -29.53 -19.26
CA GLN A 435 18.23 -28.73 -18.05
C GLN A 435 19.54 -28.17 -17.51
N ALA A 436 20.58 -29.01 -17.52
CA ALA A 436 21.88 -28.61 -17.01
C ALA A 436 22.56 -27.56 -17.91
N ALA A 437 22.47 -27.71 -19.23
CA ALA A 437 23.00 -26.74 -20.18
C ALA A 437 22.28 -25.38 -20.08
N GLY A 438 20.95 -25.40 -20.03
CA GLY A 438 20.13 -24.18 -19.93
C GLY A 438 20.48 -23.32 -18.72
N SER A 439 20.83 -23.94 -17.58
CA SER A 439 21.23 -23.21 -16.36
C SER A 439 22.47 -22.32 -16.55
N PHE A 440 23.36 -22.69 -17.47
CA PHE A 440 24.57 -21.92 -17.78
C PHE A 440 24.37 -20.99 -18.98
N LEU A 441 23.59 -21.39 -19.99
CA LEU A 441 23.44 -20.62 -21.24
C LEU A 441 22.71 -19.29 -21.08
N ASP A 442 21.99 -19.10 -19.98
CA ASP A 442 21.43 -17.79 -19.59
C ASP A 442 22.52 -16.75 -19.21
N ASP A 443 23.77 -17.19 -18.96
CA ASP A 443 24.90 -16.30 -18.71
C ASP A 443 25.30 -15.54 -20.00
N ILE A 444 25.46 -14.22 -19.88
CA ILE A 444 25.87 -13.34 -20.98
C ILE A 444 27.19 -13.78 -21.63
N TYR A 445 28.05 -14.47 -20.85
CA TYR A 445 29.28 -15.05 -21.34
C TYR A 445 29.05 -16.03 -22.49
N TYR A 446 27.92 -16.76 -22.53
CA TYR A 446 27.60 -17.76 -23.56
C TYR A 446 26.61 -17.26 -24.64
N ASN A 447 26.38 -15.95 -24.77
CA ASN A 447 25.41 -15.38 -25.72
C ASN A 447 25.64 -15.70 -27.22
N ASP A 448 26.82 -16.19 -27.59
CA ASP A 448 27.16 -16.60 -28.96
C ASP A 448 26.89 -18.09 -29.25
N MET A 449 26.31 -18.79 -28.27
CA MET A 449 25.98 -20.21 -28.33
C MET A 449 24.54 -20.42 -28.78
N ASN A 450 24.32 -21.50 -29.53
CA ASN A 450 23.01 -21.98 -29.92
C ASN A 450 22.77 -23.35 -29.30
N GLU A 451 21.61 -23.48 -28.66
CA GLU A 451 21.11 -24.73 -28.10
C GLU A 451 20.10 -25.38 -29.06
N THR A 452 20.26 -26.67 -29.32
CA THR A 452 19.30 -27.48 -30.06
C THR A 452 18.99 -28.74 -29.28
N THR A 453 17.76 -28.86 -28.80
CA THR A 453 17.28 -30.06 -28.11
C THR A 453 17.17 -31.23 -29.09
N LEU A 454 17.76 -32.36 -28.73
CA LEU A 454 17.75 -33.59 -29.51
C LEU A 454 16.92 -34.65 -28.80
N SER A 455 15.92 -35.18 -29.49
CA SER A 455 15.10 -36.29 -28.99
C SER A 455 15.78 -37.66 -29.14
N ARG A 456 16.85 -37.75 -29.95
CA ARG A 456 17.59 -39.00 -30.17
C ARG A 456 18.29 -39.50 -28.91
N TYR A 457 18.83 -38.58 -28.11
CA TYR A 457 19.53 -38.93 -26.88
C TYR A 457 18.72 -38.46 -25.69
N THR A 458 18.28 -39.43 -24.89
CA THR A 458 17.50 -39.17 -23.68
C THR A 458 18.30 -39.68 -22.51
N ASN A 459 18.60 -38.77 -21.59
CA ASN A 459 19.30 -39.07 -20.37
C ASN A 459 18.28 -39.55 -19.32
N LYS A 460 18.34 -40.84 -18.98
CA LYS A 460 17.46 -41.48 -17.99
C LYS A 460 18.18 -41.49 -16.63
N LEU A 461 17.81 -40.56 -15.78
CA LEU A 461 18.47 -40.30 -14.51
C LEU A 461 17.89 -41.18 -13.40
N CYS A 462 18.78 -41.83 -12.65
CA CYS A 462 18.47 -42.72 -11.52
C CYS A 462 19.51 -42.54 -10.39
N ILE A 463 19.29 -43.23 -9.27
CA ILE A 463 20.28 -43.33 -8.20
C ILE A 463 21.18 -44.53 -8.51
N GLY A 464 22.50 -44.30 -8.52
CA GLY A 464 23.49 -45.35 -8.73
C GLY A 464 23.99 -45.89 -7.39
N VAL A 465 23.54 -47.08 -6.96
CA VAL A 465 23.98 -47.67 -5.69
C VAL A 465 25.26 -48.47 -5.90
N SER A 466 26.22 -48.38 -4.98
CA SER A 466 27.45 -49.18 -5.07
C SER A 466 27.14 -50.68 -5.03
N SER A 467 27.72 -51.44 -5.95
CA SER A 467 27.68 -52.91 -5.91
C SER A 467 28.39 -53.50 -4.69
N ASN A 468 29.22 -52.72 -4.00
CA ASN A 468 29.83 -53.10 -2.72
C ASN A 468 28.92 -52.81 -1.51
N ALA A 469 27.86 -52.03 -1.69
CA ALA A 469 26.91 -51.71 -0.62
C ALA A 469 26.02 -52.92 -0.30
N ASP A 470 25.34 -52.86 0.85
CA ASP A 470 24.37 -53.87 1.22
C ASP A 470 23.21 -53.90 0.18
N PRO A 471 22.86 -55.06 -0.40
CA PRO A 471 21.80 -55.15 -1.41
C PRO A 471 20.44 -54.61 -0.94
N ARG A 472 20.19 -54.57 0.38
CA ARG A 472 18.97 -53.99 0.95
C ARG A 472 18.90 -52.48 0.72
N LEU A 473 20.02 -51.76 0.68
CA LEU A 473 20.05 -50.34 0.37
C LEU A 473 19.47 -50.07 -1.03
N TYR A 474 19.92 -50.83 -2.03
CA TYR A 474 19.36 -50.78 -3.38
C TYR A 474 17.85 -51.05 -3.37
N SER A 475 17.41 -52.11 -2.69
CA SER A 475 15.98 -52.45 -2.63
C SER A 475 15.13 -51.35 -2.00
N ILE A 476 15.59 -50.76 -0.89
CA ILE A 476 14.90 -49.67 -0.18
C ILE A 476 14.79 -48.44 -1.09
N LEU A 477 15.91 -47.98 -1.67
CA LEU A 477 15.92 -46.80 -2.54
C LEU A 477 15.03 -47.03 -3.76
N ASN A 478 15.09 -48.22 -4.37
CA ASN A 478 14.26 -48.57 -5.51
C ASN A 478 12.75 -48.54 -5.19
N LYS A 479 12.35 -49.04 -4.01
CA LYS A 479 10.97 -48.95 -3.53
C LYS A 479 10.56 -47.51 -3.26
N CYS A 480 11.41 -46.70 -2.64
CA CYS A 480 11.09 -45.28 -2.45
C CYS A 480 10.88 -44.55 -3.79
N ILE A 481 11.72 -44.81 -4.79
CA ILE A 481 11.55 -44.23 -6.14
C ILE A 481 10.27 -44.73 -6.82
N GLN A 482 9.90 -46.02 -6.68
CA GLN A 482 8.64 -46.55 -7.22
C GLN A 482 7.41 -45.81 -6.67
N TYR A 483 7.47 -45.32 -5.43
CA TYR A 483 6.40 -44.57 -4.77
C TYR A 483 6.53 -43.05 -4.93
N LEU A 484 7.54 -42.55 -5.66
CA LEU A 484 7.70 -41.13 -5.95
C LEU A 484 6.86 -40.77 -7.19
N PRO A 485 5.77 -39.99 -7.06
CA PRO A 485 4.91 -39.70 -8.19
C PRO A 485 5.58 -38.73 -9.16
N ALA A 486 5.36 -38.92 -10.47
CA ALA A 486 5.91 -38.06 -11.51
C ALA A 486 5.53 -36.57 -11.32
N GLU A 487 4.30 -36.30 -10.89
CA GLU A 487 3.80 -34.95 -10.58
C GLU A 487 4.63 -34.25 -9.49
N GLN A 488 5.17 -35.02 -8.53
CA GLN A 488 6.01 -34.49 -7.47
C GLN A 488 7.42 -34.17 -7.99
N VAL A 489 7.96 -34.99 -8.90
CA VAL A 489 9.23 -34.68 -9.60
C VAL A 489 9.09 -33.42 -10.44
N ASP A 490 7.98 -33.26 -11.17
CA ASP A 490 7.70 -32.04 -11.94
C ASP A 490 7.64 -30.80 -11.04
N ALA A 491 7.02 -30.91 -9.86
CA ALA A 491 6.99 -29.82 -8.88
C ALA A 491 8.39 -29.47 -8.37
N PHE A 492 9.24 -30.47 -8.09
CA PHE A 492 10.64 -30.26 -7.71
C PHE A 492 11.44 -29.58 -8.83
N MET A 493 11.23 -29.98 -10.10
CA MET A 493 11.84 -29.35 -11.26
C MET A 493 11.51 -27.86 -11.36
N ILE A 494 10.22 -27.50 -11.23
CA ILE A 494 9.77 -26.10 -11.30
C ILE A 494 10.40 -25.26 -10.18
N LYS A 495 10.37 -25.76 -8.94
CA LYS A 495 10.95 -25.10 -7.77
C LYS A 495 12.43 -24.78 -7.98
N ASN A 496 13.23 -25.79 -8.32
CA ASN A 496 14.68 -25.64 -8.38
C ASN A 496 15.16 -24.89 -9.64
N SER A 497 14.37 -24.87 -10.72
CA SER A 497 14.69 -24.08 -11.92
C SER A 497 14.52 -22.56 -11.68
N ALA A 498 13.66 -22.17 -10.74
CA ALA A 498 13.49 -20.79 -10.33
C ALA A 498 14.56 -20.36 -9.31
N ASP A 499 14.84 -21.19 -8.30
CA ASP A 499 15.78 -20.90 -7.22
C ASP A 499 17.25 -20.86 -7.68
N ALA A 500 17.61 -21.57 -8.76
CA ALA A 500 18.97 -21.56 -9.30
C ALA A 500 19.43 -20.19 -9.86
N LYS A 501 18.57 -19.16 -9.89
CA LYS A 501 18.80 -17.87 -10.56
C LYS A 501 19.00 -16.68 -9.61
N ASP A 502 19.75 -16.85 -8.52
CA ASP A 502 20.20 -15.70 -7.73
C ASP A 502 21.28 -14.90 -8.49
N ILE A 503 20.85 -13.87 -9.23
CA ILE A 503 21.75 -12.96 -9.96
C ILE A 503 22.37 -11.97 -8.97
N SER A 504 23.70 -11.94 -8.86
CA SER A 504 24.38 -10.96 -8.03
C SER A 504 24.27 -9.55 -8.61
N LEU A 505 24.36 -8.52 -7.76
CA LEU A 505 24.30 -7.11 -8.21
C LEU A 505 25.45 -6.74 -9.15
N ALA A 506 26.59 -7.45 -9.04
CA ALA A 506 27.73 -7.31 -9.95
C ALA A 506 27.44 -7.90 -11.34
N GLU A 507 26.90 -9.12 -11.39
CA GLU A 507 26.46 -9.77 -12.63
C GLU A 507 25.34 -8.98 -13.31
N PHE A 508 24.39 -8.42 -12.54
CA PHE A 508 23.34 -7.55 -13.09
C PHE A 508 23.91 -6.32 -13.82
N VAL A 509 24.93 -5.68 -13.24
CA VAL A 509 25.59 -4.50 -13.85
C VAL A 509 26.37 -4.88 -15.10
N GLU A 510 27.09 -6.01 -15.09
CA GLU A 510 27.77 -6.53 -16.29
C GLU A 510 26.75 -6.84 -17.39
N GLN A 511 25.65 -7.52 -17.03
CA GLN A 511 24.62 -7.91 -17.98
C GLN A 511 23.88 -6.72 -18.59
N HIS A 512 23.68 -5.66 -17.82
CA HIS A 512 22.93 -4.47 -18.21
C HIS A 512 23.82 -3.24 -18.36
N THR A 513 25.05 -3.43 -18.83
CA THR A 513 26.06 -2.35 -18.95
C THR A 513 25.51 -1.14 -19.70
N TRP A 514 24.84 -1.33 -20.85
CA TRP A 514 24.31 -0.22 -21.65
C TRP A 514 23.14 0.53 -21.00
N PRO A 515 22.09 -0.15 -20.49
CA PRO A 515 21.04 0.51 -19.70
C PRO A 515 21.58 1.26 -18.47
N VAL A 516 22.50 0.65 -17.73
CA VAL A 516 23.11 1.24 -16.53
C VAL A 516 23.94 2.47 -16.91
N MET A 517 24.79 2.38 -17.94
CA MET A 517 25.54 3.52 -18.46
C MET A 517 24.62 4.63 -18.98
N GLY A 518 23.51 4.28 -19.62
CA GLY A 518 22.48 5.21 -20.06
C GLY A 518 21.83 5.94 -18.88
N GLY A 519 21.44 5.21 -17.84
CA GLY A 519 20.88 5.77 -16.61
C GLY A 519 21.86 6.69 -15.89
N VAL A 520 23.12 6.25 -15.72
CA VAL A 520 24.18 7.08 -15.11
C VAL A 520 24.45 8.33 -15.94
N SER A 521 24.52 8.22 -17.27
CA SER A 521 24.73 9.37 -18.16
C SER A 521 23.56 10.35 -18.14
N LEU A 522 22.33 9.84 -18.05
CA LEU A 522 21.12 10.66 -17.90
C LEU A 522 21.15 11.42 -16.56
N ILE A 523 21.48 10.75 -15.46
CA ILE A 523 21.62 11.37 -14.14
C ILE A 523 22.72 12.43 -14.15
N LEU A 524 23.89 12.13 -14.72
CA LEU A 524 24.98 13.09 -14.83
C LEU A 524 24.59 14.29 -15.70
N GLY A 525 23.87 14.05 -16.80
CA GLY A 525 23.33 15.10 -17.67
C GLY A 525 22.34 16.00 -16.94
N ILE A 526 21.43 15.43 -16.14
CA ILE A 526 20.49 16.17 -15.28
C ILE A 526 21.26 17.00 -14.25
N ILE A 527 22.28 16.44 -13.59
CA ILE A 527 23.11 17.16 -12.61
C ILE A 527 23.85 18.32 -13.29
N ILE A 528 24.47 18.12 -14.44
CA ILE A 528 25.17 19.17 -15.19
C ILE A 528 24.20 20.27 -15.63
N LEU A 529 23.00 19.91 -16.09
CA LEU A 529 21.93 20.86 -16.43
C LEU A 529 21.50 21.66 -15.20
N LEU A 530 21.27 21.01 -14.06
CA LEU A 530 20.90 21.65 -12.79
C LEU A 530 22.00 22.60 -12.30
N VAL A 531 23.26 22.19 -12.34
CA VAL A 531 24.40 23.04 -11.95
C VAL A 531 24.54 24.22 -12.90
N SER A 532 24.43 24.00 -14.21
CA SER A 532 24.50 25.08 -15.21
C SER A 532 23.34 26.07 -15.09
N TYR A 533 22.14 25.57 -14.80
CA TYR A 533 20.95 26.38 -14.52
C TYR A 533 21.12 27.19 -13.24
N ASN A 534 21.60 26.57 -12.16
CA ASN A 534 21.88 27.24 -10.89
C ASN A 534 22.95 28.33 -11.02
N LEU A 535 24.02 28.08 -11.77
CA LEU A 535 25.09 29.07 -11.99
C LEU A 535 24.59 30.28 -12.80
N ARG A 536 23.78 30.03 -13.85
CA ARG A 536 23.12 31.10 -14.62
C ARG A 536 22.14 31.89 -13.76
N ASN A 537 21.38 31.23 -12.89
CA ASN A 537 20.48 31.89 -11.95
C ASN A 537 21.25 32.72 -10.92
N ALA A 538 22.37 32.23 -10.38
CA ALA A 538 23.18 32.96 -9.42
C ALA A 538 23.76 34.25 -10.01
N LEU A 539 24.24 34.23 -11.26
CA LEU A 539 24.77 35.43 -11.92
C LEU A 539 23.68 36.46 -12.26
N ARG A 540 22.48 36.02 -12.69
CA ARG A 540 21.33 36.91 -12.88
C ARG A 540 20.80 37.45 -11.55
N SER A 541 20.81 36.61 -10.52
CA SER A 541 20.41 36.95 -9.16
C SER A 541 21.31 38.05 -8.60
N ASN A 542 22.63 38.02 -8.78
CA ASN A 542 23.50 39.07 -8.24
C ASN A 542 23.27 40.48 -8.80
N ARG A 543 22.98 40.63 -10.10
CA ARG A 543 22.60 41.94 -10.68
C ARG A 543 21.21 42.38 -10.19
N ARG A 544 20.27 41.43 -10.14
CA ARG A 544 18.93 41.68 -9.60
C ARG A 544 18.96 42.01 -8.11
N ILE A 545 19.85 41.40 -7.31
CA ILE A 545 20.08 41.69 -5.89
C ILE A 545 20.57 43.12 -5.71
N GLN A 546 21.48 43.62 -6.54
CA GLN A 546 21.93 45.01 -6.46
C GLN A 546 20.82 46.01 -6.80
N GLU A 547 19.98 45.72 -7.80
CA GLU A 547 18.81 46.55 -8.12
C GLU A 547 17.74 46.47 -7.00
N LEU A 548 17.44 45.27 -6.49
CA LEU A 548 16.57 45.00 -5.34
C LEU A 548 17.00 45.69 -4.05
N LEU A 549 18.32 45.81 -3.83
CA LEU A 549 18.87 46.41 -2.61
C LEU A 549 18.64 47.92 -2.54
N TYR A 550 18.72 48.62 -3.68
CA TYR A 550 18.72 50.10 -3.73
C TYR A 550 17.47 50.71 -4.38
N LYS A 551 16.64 49.92 -5.07
CA LYS A 551 15.41 50.35 -5.73
C LYS A 551 14.21 49.53 -5.25
N ASP A 552 13.07 50.19 -5.11
CA ASP A 552 11.79 49.51 -4.92
C ASP A 552 11.32 48.91 -6.25
N GLU A 553 11.04 47.60 -6.26
CA GLU A 553 10.70 46.86 -7.50
C GLU A 553 9.45 47.38 -8.19
N LEU A 554 8.46 47.84 -7.42
CA LEU A 554 7.19 48.28 -7.98
C LEU A 554 7.31 49.69 -8.54
N THR A 555 7.89 50.62 -7.79
CA THR A 555 7.83 52.06 -8.11
C THR A 555 9.08 52.60 -8.81
N GLY A 556 10.21 51.89 -8.75
CA GLY A 556 11.50 52.36 -9.26
C GLY A 556 12.13 53.52 -8.46
N LEU A 557 11.45 53.97 -7.39
CA LEU A 557 12.00 54.90 -6.40
C LEU A 557 13.16 54.24 -5.65
N ASP A 558 13.92 55.06 -4.93
CA ASP A 558 14.96 54.50 -4.06
C ASP A 558 14.33 53.68 -2.93
N SER A 559 14.91 52.51 -2.65
CA SER A 559 14.62 51.77 -1.42
C SER A 559 15.15 52.56 -0.22
N MET A 560 14.85 52.12 1.00
CA MET A 560 15.41 52.70 2.22
C MET A 560 16.94 52.86 2.17
N ASN A 561 17.66 51.86 1.68
CA ASN A 561 19.12 51.91 1.52
C ASN A 561 19.55 52.92 0.46
N GLY A 562 18.83 52.99 -0.67
CA GLY A 562 19.10 53.96 -1.73
C GLY A 562 18.88 55.41 -1.25
N PHE A 563 17.84 55.63 -0.45
CA PHE A 563 17.53 56.93 0.14
C PHE A 563 18.61 57.38 1.13
N TYR A 564 19.09 56.50 2.02
CA TYR A 564 20.20 56.80 2.93
C TYR A 564 21.50 57.12 2.20
N GLY A 565 21.81 56.36 1.15
CA GLY A 565 22.98 56.63 0.29
C GLY A 565 22.93 58.04 -0.29
N LYS A 566 21.77 58.48 -0.78
CA LYS A 566 21.59 59.84 -1.33
C LYS A 566 21.53 60.92 -0.26
N TRP A 567 20.95 60.66 0.91
CA TRP A 567 20.92 61.61 2.02
C TRP A 567 22.32 62.11 2.38
N SER A 568 23.28 61.20 2.53
CA SER A 568 24.65 61.56 2.89
C SER A 568 25.28 62.50 1.86
N ALA A 569 25.10 62.22 0.57
CA ALA A 569 25.60 63.05 -0.53
C ALA A 569 24.92 64.43 -0.60
N LEU A 570 23.62 64.50 -0.30
CA LEU A 570 22.81 65.72 -0.42
C LEU A 570 22.91 66.66 0.80
N THR A 571 23.19 66.13 1.99
CA THR A 571 23.27 66.89 3.26
C THR A 571 24.70 67.30 3.64
N SER A 572 25.72 66.87 2.87
CA SER A 572 27.14 67.18 3.10
C SER A 572 27.50 68.67 3.00
N ASN A 573 26.66 69.50 2.34
CA ASN A 573 26.96 70.91 2.09
C ASN A 573 25.89 71.82 2.74
N LYS A 574 25.95 71.96 4.08
CA LYS A 574 24.92 72.56 4.94
C LYS A 574 24.64 74.08 4.77
N LYS A 575 25.26 74.79 3.83
CA LYS A 575 25.37 76.27 3.91
C LYS A 575 24.42 77.13 3.06
N GLN A 576 23.45 76.60 2.32
CA GLN A 576 22.63 77.49 1.45
C GLN A 576 21.11 77.26 1.34
N HIS A 577 20.52 76.14 1.78
CA HIS A 577 19.05 75.93 1.69
C HIS A 577 18.50 75.14 2.88
N GLY A 578 17.29 75.48 3.36
CA GLY A 578 16.56 74.69 4.35
C GLY A 578 16.04 73.39 3.72
N LEU A 579 16.24 72.25 4.40
CA LEU A 579 15.72 70.95 3.94
C LEU A 579 14.57 70.51 4.83
N ALA A 580 13.51 69.99 4.22
CA ALA A 580 12.40 69.35 4.90
C ALA A 580 12.50 67.84 4.63
N LEU A 581 12.44 67.05 5.70
CA LEU A 581 12.28 65.61 5.63
C LEU A 581 10.80 65.28 5.83
N LEU A 582 10.22 64.59 4.86
CA LEU A 582 8.81 64.24 4.85
C LEU A 582 8.64 62.73 4.91
N TYR A 583 7.65 62.30 5.68
CA TYR A 583 7.20 60.92 5.73
C TYR A 583 5.72 60.87 5.32
N GLY A 584 5.46 60.32 4.15
CA GLY A 584 4.16 60.22 3.49
C GLY A 584 3.53 58.84 3.64
N ASP A 585 2.20 58.78 3.78
CA ASP A 585 1.38 57.56 3.81
C ASP A 585 0.05 57.77 3.08
N ILE A 586 -0.44 56.76 2.37
CA ILE A 586 -1.74 56.83 1.67
C ILE A 586 -2.85 56.43 2.65
N ARG A 587 -3.82 57.32 2.90
CA ARG A 587 -4.95 57.00 3.78
C ARG A 587 -5.75 55.82 3.22
N GLN A 588 -6.02 54.85 4.09
CA GLN A 588 -6.84 53.67 3.78
C GLN A 588 -6.37 52.88 2.54
N PHE A 589 -5.06 52.84 2.26
CA PHE A 589 -4.53 52.08 1.12
C PHE A 589 -4.95 50.61 1.14
N LYS A 590 -5.02 50.00 2.34
CA LYS A 590 -5.53 48.63 2.51
C LYS A 590 -6.96 48.49 1.98
N LEU A 591 -7.85 49.45 2.23
CA LEU A 591 -9.21 49.43 1.69
C LEU A 591 -9.23 49.50 0.16
N ILE A 592 -8.31 50.25 -0.44
CA ILE A 592 -8.16 50.31 -1.90
C ILE A 592 -7.76 48.92 -2.44
N ASN A 593 -6.80 48.25 -1.79
CA ASN A 593 -6.42 46.88 -2.15
C ASN A 593 -7.57 45.88 -1.98
N ASP A 594 -8.29 45.98 -0.87
CA ASP A 594 -9.36 45.04 -0.52
C ASP A 594 -10.60 45.24 -1.44
N THR A 595 -10.87 46.47 -1.88
CA THR A 595 -12.06 46.80 -2.69
C THR A 595 -11.81 46.66 -4.19
N PHE A 596 -10.66 47.12 -4.68
CA PHE A 596 -10.35 47.21 -6.13
C PHE A 596 -9.23 46.25 -6.55
N GLY A 597 -8.75 45.41 -5.62
CA GLY A 597 -7.67 44.47 -5.83
C GLY A 597 -6.28 45.11 -5.76
N PHE A 598 -5.28 44.27 -5.43
CA PHE A 598 -3.87 44.66 -5.37
C PHE A 598 -3.35 45.30 -6.66
N ALA A 599 -3.85 44.87 -7.84
CA ALA A 599 -3.45 45.46 -9.11
C ALA A 599 -3.84 46.94 -9.24
N MET A 600 -4.97 47.36 -8.66
CA MET A 600 -5.35 48.77 -8.60
C MET A 600 -4.50 49.52 -7.56
N GLY A 601 -4.23 48.90 -6.40
CA GLY A 601 -3.31 49.44 -5.41
C GLY A 601 -1.92 49.71 -5.98
N ASP A 602 -1.38 48.79 -6.76
CA ASP A 602 -0.10 48.92 -7.44
C ASP A 602 -0.10 50.10 -8.43
N LYS A 603 -1.18 50.29 -9.18
CA LYS A 603 -1.35 51.46 -10.05
C LYS A 603 -1.37 52.76 -9.26
N VAL A 604 -2.02 52.78 -8.09
CA VAL A 604 -2.03 53.94 -7.19
C VAL A 604 -0.61 54.24 -6.68
N LEU A 605 0.16 53.23 -6.28
CA LEU A 605 1.54 53.38 -5.83
C LEU A 605 2.47 53.87 -6.95
N LEU A 606 2.36 53.28 -8.14
CA LEU A 606 3.09 53.68 -9.35
C LEU A 606 2.84 55.14 -9.71
N THR A 607 1.57 55.56 -9.71
CA THR A 607 1.21 56.94 -10.01
C THR A 607 1.68 57.88 -8.91
N CYS A 608 1.52 57.51 -7.63
CA CYS A 608 2.01 58.32 -6.52
C CYS A 608 3.53 58.53 -6.63
N ALA A 609 4.28 57.45 -6.90
CA ALA A 609 5.71 57.53 -7.12
C ALA A 609 6.11 58.42 -8.30
N ARG A 610 5.39 58.33 -9.42
CA ARG A 610 5.60 59.19 -10.59
C ARG A 610 5.35 60.66 -10.26
N VAL A 611 4.20 60.97 -9.65
CA VAL A 611 3.81 62.34 -9.28
C VAL A 611 4.80 62.95 -8.29
N LEU A 612 5.23 62.18 -7.28
CA LEU A 612 6.24 62.62 -6.31
C LEU A 612 7.61 62.82 -6.97
N SER A 613 8.00 61.95 -7.91
CA SER A 613 9.27 62.08 -8.64
C SER A 613 9.31 63.29 -9.56
N GLU A 614 8.22 63.54 -10.30
CA GLU A 614 8.07 64.73 -11.15
C GLU A 614 8.14 66.04 -10.36
N ALA A 615 7.78 65.99 -9.07
CA ALA A 615 7.81 67.13 -8.20
C ALA A 615 9.20 67.42 -7.63
N LEU A 616 10.22 66.58 -7.83
CA LEU A 616 11.56 66.76 -7.28
C LEU A 616 12.40 67.77 -8.07
N GLY A 617 13.12 68.62 -7.34
CA GLY A 617 14.10 69.57 -7.85
C GLY A 617 15.55 69.03 -7.82
N PRO A 618 16.52 69.82 -8.29
CA PRO A 618 17.93 69.45 -8.19
C PRO A 618 18.36 69.37 -6.72
N LYS A 619 19.05 68.28 -6.35
CA LYS A 619 19.50 67.96 -4.99
C LYS A 619 18.36 67.61 -4.00
N GLU A 620 17.31 66.98 -4.50
CA GLU A 620 16.24 66.38 -3.71
C GLU A 620 16.14 64.88 -4.03
N CYS A 621 15.53 64.09 -3.15
CA CYS A 621 15.31 62.67 -3.39
C CYS A 621 13.98 62.19 -2.81
N CYS A 622 13.47 61.10 -3.38
CA CYS A 622 12.26 60.41 -2.93
C CYS A 622 12.56 58.90 -2.90
N GLY A 623 12.07 58.24 -1.86
CA GLY A 623 12.17 56.79 -1.69
C GLY A 623 10.85 56.20 -1.24
N ARG A 624 10.66 54.91 -1.52
CA ARG A 624 9.58 54.10 -0.95
C ARG A 624 10.19 53.19 0.10
N ILE A 625 9.77 53.35 1.35
CA ILE A 625 10.35 52.60 2.48
C ILE A 625 9.67 51.26 2.63
N SER A 626 8.34 51.24 2.65
CA SER A 626 7.53 50.03 2.83
C SER A 626 6.06 50.28 2.50
N ALA A 627 5.39 49.33 1.85
CA ALA A 627 3.95 49.38 1.56
C ALA A 627 3.53 50.71 0.89
N ASP A 628 2.72 51.53 1.54
CA ASP A 628 2.21 52.84 1.11
C ASP A 628 3.05 54.03 1.63
N ASN A 629 4.22 53.76 2.20
CA ASN A 629 5.06 54.76 2.86
C ASN A 629 6.14 55.31 1.94
N PHE A 630 6.13 56.62 1.77
CA PHE A 630 7.10 57.36 0.96
C PHE A 630 7.90 58.32 1.84
N VAL A 631 9.18 58.47 1.56
CA VAL A 631 10.04 59.49 2.20
C VAL A 631 10.55 60.46 1.16
N LEU A 632 10.56 61.75 1.51
CA LEU A 632 11.06 62.79 0.63
C LEU A 632 12.01 63.70 1.38
N LEU A 633 13.09 64.09 0.70
CA LEU A 633 13.96 65.18 1.12
C LEU A 633 13.78 66.33 0.13
N LEU A 634 13.12 67.39 0.58
CA LEU A 634 12.79 68.55 -0.24
C LEU A 634 13.50 69.80 0.27
N GLN A 635 13.87 70.70 -0.63
CA GLN A 635 14.26 72.05 -0.28
C GLN A 635 13.01 72.88 -0.01
N TYR A 636 13.06 73.74 1.00
CA TYR A 636 11.96 74.65 1.34
C TYR A 636 12.48 76.05 1.70
N GLN A 637 11.65 77.07 1.45
CA GLN A 637 11.90 78.46 1.88
C GLN A 637 10.88 78.92 2.93
N SER A 638 9.65 78.43 2.86
CA SER A 638 8.61 78.64 3.87
C SER A 638 7.66 77.43 3.96
N TRP A 639 6.86 77.35 5.02
CA TRP A 639 5.86 76.28 5.21
C TRP A 639 4.76 76.34 4.14
N GLU A 640 4.34 77.55 3.74
CA GLU A 640 3.33 77.79 2.72
C GLU A 640 3.79 77.29 1.34
N GLN A 641 5.06 77.50 0.99
CA GLN A 641 5.61 77.01 -0.27
C GLN A 641 5.69 75.48 -0.30
N LEU A 642 6.12 74.86 0.80
CA LEU A 642 6.20 73.41 0.92
C LEU A 642 4.81 72.77 0.82
N THR A 643 3.84 73.30 1.56
CA THR A 643 2.45 72.82 1.52
C THR A 643 1.80 73.02 0.16
N LEU A 644 2.02 74.15 -0.52
CA LEU A 644 1.53 74.38 -1.89
C LEU A 644 2.08 73.33 -2.88
N ARG A 645 3.38 73.00 -2.76
CA ARG A 645 4.04 71.98 -3.60
C ARG A 645 3.46 70.58 -3.34
N LEU A 646 3.16 70.25 -2.10
CA LEU A 646 2.50 68.99 -1.74
C LEU A 646 1.05 68.95 -2.21
N THR A 647 0.29 70.05 -2.09
CA THR A 647 -1.08 70.15 -2.61
C THR A 647 -1.12 69.88 -4.10
N ALA A 648 -0.18 70.46 -4.87
CA ALA A 648 -0.08 70.20 -6.31
C ALA A 648 0.17 68.71 -6.63
N CYS A 649 0.94 68.00 -5.79
CA CYS A 649 1.12 66.55 -5.94
C CYS A 649 -0.19 65.79 -5.66
N VAL A 650 -0.90 66.14 -4.58
CA VAL A 650 -2.18 65.50 -4.23
C VAL A 650 -3.28 65.82 -5.26
N ASP A 651 -3.27 67.02 -5.86
CA ASP A 651 -4.19 67.40 -6.93
C ASP A 651 -3.92 66.62 -8.22
N LYS A 652 -2.65 66.47 -8.61
CA LYS A 652 -2.27 65.61 -9.76
C LYS A 652 -2.68 64.15 -9.55
N LEU A 653 -2.54 63.63 -8.34
CA LEU A 653 -2.97 62.26 -8.01
C LEU A 653 -4.50 62.12 -8.07
N ASP A 654 -5.26 63.12 -7.60
CA ASP A 654 -6.72 63.13 -7.73
C ASP A 654 -7.19 63.30 -9.17
N GLN A 655 -6.47 64.07 -9.99
CA GLN A 655 -6.74 64.19 -11.43
C GLN A 655 -6.57 62.83 -12.11
N TRP A 656 -5.43 62.17 -11.91
CA TRP A 656 -5.20 60.82 -12.44
C TRP A 656 -6.29 59.85 -11.98
N ARG A 657 -6.67 59.88 -10.70
CA ARG A 657 -7.76 59.04 -10.18
C ARG A 657 -9.06 59.25 -10.97
N LYS A 658 -9.45 60.51 -11.22
CA LYS A 658 -10.68 60.85 -11.96
C LYS A 658 -10.65 60.39 -13.42
N GLU A 659 -9.48 60.42 -14.04
CA GLU A 659 -9.30 60.13 -15.47
C GLU A 659 -9.08 58.64 -15.75
N GLU A 660 -8.41 57.93 -14.84
CA GLU A 660 -7.82 56.60 -15.12
C GLU A 660 -8.29 55.50 -14.14
N THR A 661 -9.18 55.81 -13.18
CA THR A 661 -9.65 54.84 -12.18
C THR A 661 -11.14 54.98 -11.85
N GLU A 662 -11.73 53.90 -11.35
CA GLU A 662 -13.12 53.87 -10.85
C GLU A 662 -13.22 54.19 -9.34
N ILE A 663 -12.11 54.57 -8.70
CA ILE A 663 -12.09 54.86 -7.27
C ILE A 663 -12.96 56.10 -7.02
N PRO A 664 -14.06 56.03 -6.26
CA PRO A 664 -15.03 57.12 -6.16
C PRO A 664 -14.50 58.31 -5.33
N ASN A 665 -13.72 58.02 -4.30
CA ASN A 665 -13.22 59.00 -3.34
C ASN A 665 -11.80 59.45 -3.66
N ARG A 666 -11.47 60.70 -3.30
CA ARG A 666 -10.12 61.26 -3.46
C ARG A 666 -9.08 60.42 -2.71
N ILE A 667 -7.97 60.12 -3.38
CA ILE A 667 -6.83 59.44 -2.75
C ILE A 667 -6.06 60.49 -1.95
N HIS A 668 -6.01 60.32 -0.63
CA HIS A 668 -5.36 61.27 0.28
C HIS A 668 -3.98 60.75 0.70
N VAL A 669 -2.93 61.46 0.32
CA VAL A 669 -1.58 61.24 0.87
C VAL A 669 -1.37 62.20 2.04
N VAL A 670 -0.92 61.65 3.16
CA VAL A 670 -0.67 62.41 4.40
C VAL A 670 0.81 62.46 4.65
N PHE A 671 1.33 63.67 4.80
CA PHE A 671 2.74 63.91 5.08
C PHE A 671 2.93 64.40 6.53
N GLY A 672 3.82 63.75 7.26
CA GLY A 672 4.44 64.35 8.43
C GLY A 672 5.76 64.99 8.04
N VAL A 673 6.04 66.19 8.55
CA VAL A 673 7.19 67.00 8.12
C VAL A 673 8.08 67.33 9.31
N TYR A 674 9.37 67.09 9.16
CA TYR A 674 10.42 67.60 10.03
C TYR A 674 11.28 68.62 9.25
N LEU A 675 11.46 69.81 9.80
CA LEU A 675 12.26 70.87 9.17
C LEU A 675 13.68 70.85 9.76
N THR A 676 14.68 70.64 8.90
CA THR A 676 16.10 70.69 9.27
C THR A 676 16.61 72.14 9.32
N GLY A 677 17.71 72.39 10.03
CA GLY A 677 18.29 73.72 10.24
C GLY A 677 18.17 74.22 11.69
N GLN A 678 17.82 73.35 12.64
CA GLN A 678 17.92 73.63 14.07
C GLN A 678 19.38 73.42 14.53
N ALA A 679 19.80 74.13 15.59
CA ALA A 679 21.21 74.20 16.04
C ALA A 679 21.85 72.82 16.33
N GLU A 680 21.04 71.82 16.69
CA GLU A 680 21.41 70.42 16.88
C GLU A 680 20.37 69.51 16.22
N ASP A 681 20.52 69.33 14.92
CA ASP A 681 19.72 68.38 14.16
C ASP A 681 20.17 66.94 14.47
N PRO A 682 19.24 66.03 14.81
CA PRO A 682 19.58 64.64 15.11
C PRO A 682 19.97 63.84 13.86
N ASP A 683 20.34 62.57 14.02
CA ASP A 683 20.64 61.72 12.86
C ASP A 683 19.37 61.48 11.99
N ILE A 684 19.57 61.04 10.74
CA ILE A 684 18.47 60.85 9.78
C ILE A 684 17.41 59.86 10.28
N HIS A 685 17.79 58.80 11.00
CA HIS A 685 16.84 57.82 11.51
C HIS A 685 15.91 58.49 12.52
N GLN A 686 16.49 59.23 13.46
CA GLN A 686 15.71 59.98 14.43
C GLN A 686 14.83 61.03 13.74
N MET A 687 15.34 61.79 12.75
CA MET A 687 14.50 62.74 12.00
C MET A 687 13.34 62.07 11.26
N MET A 688 13.56 60.89 10.66
CA MET A 688 12.51 60.10 10.02
C MET A 688 11.44 59.68 11.03
N ASP A 689 11.84 59.28 12.23
CA ASP A 689 10.90 58.93 13.31
C ASP A 689 10.07 60.15 13.73
N LEU A 690 10.69 61.32 13.88
CA LEU A 690 9.97 62.57 14.20
C LEU A 690 8.97 62.94 13.10
N ALA A 691 9.35 62.83 11.82
CA ALA A 691 8.42 63.03 10.70
C ALA A 691 7.29 61.96 10.70
N ASN A 692 7.58 60.71 11.05
CA ASN A 692 6.57 59.66 11.13
C ASN A 692 5.60 59.86 12.30
N TYR A 693 6.05 60.40 13.45
CA TYR A 693 5.15 60.79 14.55
C TYR A 693 4.14 61.84 14.09
N ALA A 694 4.61 62.87 13.37
CA ALA A 694 3.74 63.91 12.82
C ALA A 694 2.71 63.33 11.83
N ARG A 695 3.15 62.41 10.97
CA ARG A 695 2.29 61.71 10.00
C ARG A 695 1.22 60.85 10.67
N ARG A 696 1.58 60.09 11.72
CA ARG A 696 0.63 59.27 12.50
C ARG A 696 -0.43 60.15 13.16
N HIS A 697 -0.02 61.28 13.71
CA HIS A 697 -0.94 62.26 14.29
C HIS A 697 -1.88 62.87 13.22
N ALA A 698 -1.34 63.18 12.04
CA ALA A 698 -2.10 63.69 10.91
C ALA A 698 -3.17 62.71 10.42
N LYS A 699 -2.91 61.40 10.44
CA LYS A 699 -3.89 60.36 10.04
C LYS A 699 -5.14 60.37 10.93
N ASN A 700 -4.98 60.70 12.21
CA ASN A 700 -6.05 60.80 13.19
C ASN A 700 -6.73 62.18 13.23
N THR A 701 -6.22 63.16 12.50
CA THR A 701 -6.79 64.50 12.41
C THR A 701 -7.58 64.66 11.11
N PRO A 702 -8.92 64.90 11.17
CA PRO A 702 -9.73 65.12 9.97
C PRO A 702 -9.25 66.37 9.20
N GLY A 703 -9.13 66.27 7.89
CA GLY A 703 -8.84 67.42 7.00
C GLY A 703 -7.36 67.83 6.85
N SER A 704 -6.42 67.29 7.64
CA SER A 704 -5.00 67.62 7.50
C SER A 704 -4.25 66.62 6.59
N PHE A 705 -3.60 67.14 5.54
CA PHE A 705 -2.79 66.36 4.59
C PHE A 705 -1.27 66.56 4.77
N ALA A 706 -0.86 67.60 5.52
CA ALA A 706 0.53 67.86 5.89
C ALA A 706 0.58 68.43 7.31
N VAL A 707 1.34 67.79 8.21
CA VAL A 707 1.49 68.22 9.60
C VAL A 707 2.95 68.39 9.94
N LEU A 708 3.28 69.57 10.48
CA LEU A 708 4.60 69.85 11.02
C LEU A 708 4.76 69.11 12.36
N TYR A 709 5.90 68.46 12.54
CA TYR A 709 6.25 67.81 13.79
C TYR A 709 6.21 68.78 14.98
N ASP A 710 5.54 68.36 16.06
CA ASP A 710 5.63 68.99 17.38
C ASP A 710 6.01 67.97 18.46
N GLU A 711 6.50 68.47 19.59
CA GLU A 711 6.96 67.64 20.71
C GLU A 711 5.80 66.93 21.44
N GLN A 712 4.56 67.44 21.37
CA GLN A 712 3.41 66.83 22.02
C GLN A 712 2.99 65.52 21.34
N MET A 713 3.12 65.44 20.01
CA MET A 713 2.86 64.23 19.22
C MET A 713 3.80 63.09 19.62
N ARG A 714 5.09 63.40 19.85
CA ARG A 714 6.06 62.43 20.36
C ARG A 714 5.66 61.94 21.75
N ARG A 715 5.31 62.86 22.67
CA ARG A 715 4.91 62.51 24.05
C ARG A 715 3.69 61.59 24.10
N ALA A 716 2.67 61.86 23.30
CA ALA A 716 1.48 61.01 23.24
C ALA A 716 1.80 59.59 22.76
N ALA A 717 2.65 59.46 21.74
CA ALA A 717 3.10 58.15 21.25
C ALA A 717 3.99 57.41 22.25
N VAL A 718 4.85 58.13 22.97
CA VAL A 718 5.66 57.58 24.08
C VAL A 718 4.77 57.07 25.21
N VAL A 719 3.73 57.81 25.60
CA VAL A 719 2.77 57.39 26.65
C VAL A 719 2.03 56.12 26.26
N ALA A 720 1.60 56.00 25.00
CA ALA A 720 0.98 54.78 24.49
C ALA A 720 1.97 53.59 24.56
N GLY A 721 3.20 53.76 24.04
CA GLY A 721 4.22 52.71 24.11
C GLY A 721 4.63 52.34 25.54
N GLN A 722 4.59 53.28 26.49
CA GLN A 722 4.80 53.00 27.92
C GLN A 722 3.69 52.13 28.51
N LEU A 723 2.42 52.41 28.20
CA LEU A 723 1.31 51.58 28.68
C LEU A 723 1.36 50.17 28.07
N GLU A 724 1.74 50.05 26.79
CA GLU A 724 1.94 48.75 26.12
C GLU A 724 3.08 47.94 26.73
N SER A 725 4.23 48.58 26.97
CA SER A 725 5.39 47.92 27.59
C SER A 725 5.19 47.56 29.06
N SER A 726 4.26 48.23 29.75
CA SER A 726 4.00 47.98 31.18
C SER A 726 2.97 46.87 31.44
N LEU A 727 2.29 46.35 30.41
CA LEU A 727 1.18 45.40 30.59
C LEU A 727 1.61 44.12 31.33
N ASP A 728 2.69 43.47 30.89
CA ASP A 728 3.15 42.20 31.49
C ASP A 728 3.58 42.40 32.96
N GLN A 729 4.15 43.57 33.28
CA GLN A 729 4.44 43.95 34.66
C GLN A 729 3.16 44.21 35.46
N ALA A 730 2.20 44.94 34.91
CA ALA A 730 0.95 45.26 35.59
C ALA A 730 0.12 44.01 35.94
N LEU A 731 0.10 43.01 35.05
CA LEU A 731 -0.57 41.72 35.30
C LEU A 731 0.12 40.89 36.40
N SER A 732 1.45 40.97 36.52
CA SER A 732 2.22 40.20 37.51
C SER A 732 2.32 40.89 38.88
N CYS A 733 2.24 42.22 38.94
CA CYS A 733 2.35 43.01 40.16
C CYS A 733 0.99 43.31 40.84
N ASN A 734 -0.09 42.64 40.44
CA ASN A 734 -1.46 42.87 40.92
C ASN A 734 -1.91 44.34 40.80
N GLU A 735 -1.48 45.04 39.74
CA GLU A 735 -1.94 46.41 39.47
C GLU A 735 -3.34 46.43 38.86
N PHE A 736 -3.77 45.31 38.27
CA PHE A 736 -5.16 45.13 37.84
C PHE A 736 -6.01 44.59 38.98
N GLU A 737 -7.22 45.12 39.10
CA GLU A 737 -8.23 44.71 40.07
C GLU A 737 -9.54 44.41 39.36
N VAL A 738 -10.32 43.48 39.92
CA VAL A 738 -11.63 43.09 39.40
C VAL A 738 -12.72 43.68 40.28
N TYR A 739 -13.58 44.48 39.68
CA TYR A 739 -14.79 45.00 40.30
C TYR A 739 -15.98 44.17 39.81
N TYR A 740 -16.95 43.95 40.68
CA TYR A 740 -18.15 43.18 40.36
C TYR A 740 -19.35 44.11 40.32
N GLN A 741 -20.13 44.06 39.25
CA GLN A 741 -21.40 44.75 39.16
C GLN A 741 -22.56 43.74 39.27
N PRO A 742 -23.40 43.80 40.33
CA PRO A 742 -24.52 42.89 40.49
C PRO A 742 -25.57 42.98 39.38
N LYS A 743 -26.02 41.82 38.89
CA LYS A 743 -27.23 41.62 38.09
C LYS A 743 -28.36 41.24 39.04
N VAL A 744 -29.53 41.88 38.94
CA VAL A 744 -30.63 41.69 39.90
C VAL A 744 -31.94 41.30 39.23
N SER A 745 -32.79 40.57 39.96
CA SER A 745 -34.20 40.41 39.57
C SER A 745 -34.97 41.69 39.86
N ILE A 746 -35.68 42.21 38.86
CA ILE A 746 -36.42 43.48 38.99
C ILE A 746 -37.56 43.35 40.02
N ARG A 747 -38.12 42.14 40.21
CA ARG A 747 -39.30 41.92 41.06
C ARG A 747 -39.01 42.08 42.55
N ASP A 748 -37.91 41.50 43.01
CA ASP A 748 -37.57 41.39 44.43
C ASP A 748 -36.16 41.92 44.77
N ALA A 749 -35.47 42.51 43.79
CA ALA A 749 -34.12 43.07 43.89
C ALA A 749 -33.05 42.07 44.35
N GLN A 750 -33.31 40.76 44.25
CA GLN A 750 -32.31 39.76 44.59
C GLN A 750 -31.21 39.69 43.54
N VAL A 751 -29.97 39.55 44.00
CA VAL A 751 -28.81 39.31 43.14
C VAL A 751 -28.92 37.93 42.50
N ILE A 752 -28.77 37.89 41.17
CA ILE A 752 -28.84 36.66 40.35
C ILE A 752 -27.51 36.31 39.68
N GLY A 753 -26.56 37.24 39.68
CA GLY A 753 -25.23 37.12 39.08
C GLY A 753 -24.48 38.43 39.17
N SER A 754 -23.32 38.52 38.51
CA SER A 754 -22.55 39.77 38.39
C SER A 754 -21.75 39.82 37.10
N GLU A 755 -21.37 41.02 36.68
CA GLU A 755 -20.36 41.25 35.64
C GLU A 755 -19.01 41.60 36.27
N ALA A 756 -17.94 40.98 35.78
CA ALA A 756 -16.56 41.26 36.17
C ALA A 756 -15.97 42.37 35.29
N LEU A 757 -15.55 43.45 35.94
CA LEU A 757 -15.09 44.68 35.30
C LEU A 757 -13.68 45.01 35.77
N ILE A 758 -12.73 45.04 34.82
CA ILE A 758 -11.33 45.33 35.13
C ILE A 758 -11.11 46.80 35.50
N ARG A 759 -10.19 47.07 36.42
CA ARG A 759 -9.67 48.39 36.79
C ARG A 759 -8.15 48.32 36.87
N TRP A 760 -7.44 49.39 36.50
CA TRP A 760 -5.98 49.43 36.57
C TRP A 760 -5.50 50.50 37.54
N ASN A 761 -4.90 50.06 38.64
CA ASN A 761 -4.31 50.89 39.67
C ASN A 761 -2.82 51.13 39.34
N HIS A 762 -2.55 51.98 38.35
CA HIS A 762 -1.20 52.19 37.83
C HIS A 762 -0.33 52.97 38.84
N PRO A 763 0.90 52.52 39.17
CA PRO A 763 1.71 53.09 40.25
C PRO A 763 2.05 54.58 40.04
N GLU A 764 2.35 54.99 38.80
CA GLU A 764 2.66 56.39 38.48
C GLU A 764 1.45 57.22 37.99
N LYS A 765 0.49 56.59 37.29
CA LYS A 765 -0.61 57.29 36.60
C LYS A 765 -1.93 57.28 37.37
N GLY A 766 -1.98 56.58 38.51
CA GLY A 766 -3.16 56.46 39.35
C GLY A 766 -4.21 55.51 38.78
N PHE A 767 -5.45 55.69 39.23
CA PHE A 767 -6.57 54.82 38.85
C PHE A 767 -7.04 55.08 37.41
N LEU A 768 -6.81 54.11 36.52
CA LEU A 768 -7.16 54.18 35.10
C LEU A 768 -8.42 53.36 34.81
N MET A 769 -9.34 53.99 34.09
CA MET A 769 -10.57 53.35 33.61
C MET A 769 -10.29 52.53 32.34
N PRO A 770 -11.03 51.41 32.10
CA PRO A 770 -10.86 50.58 30.91
C PRO A 770 -10.82 51.34 29.58
N GLY A 771 -11.65 52.37 29.42
CA GLY A 771 -11.68 53.19 28.20
C GLY A 771 -10.37 53.92 27.87
N THR A 772 -9.42 54.02 28.80
CA THR A 772 -8.09 54.62 28.57
C THR A 772 -7.09 53.63 27.97
N PHE A 773 -7.21 52.33 28.28
CA PHE A 773 -6.19 51.34 27.92
C PHE A 773 -6.72 50.17 27.08
N ILE A 774 -7.98 49.75 27.24
CA ILE A 774 -8.57 48.67 26.44
C ILE A 774 -8.53 49.00 24.94
N PRO A 775 -8.95 50.20 24.46
CA PRO A 775 -8.86 50.52 23.03
C PRO A 775 -7.42 50.55 22.48
N LEU A 776 -6.42 50.77 23.36
CA LEU A 776 -5.01 50.69 22.99
C LEU A 776 -4.57 49.22 22.83
N PHE A 777 -4.93 48.38 23.79
CA PHE A 777 -4.60 46.95 23.79
C PHE A 777 -5.38 46.14 22.75
N GLU A 778 -6.55 46.60 22.32
CA GLU A 778 -7.28 46.00 21.20
C GLU A 778 -6.55 46.24 19.87
N LYS A 779 -5.96 47.43 19.67
CA LYS A 779 -5.25 47.77 18.42
C LYS A 779 -4.01 46.91 18.17
N ASN A 780 -3.36 46.45 19.22
CA ASN A 780 -2.14 45.66 19.15
C ASN A 780 -2.34 44.18 19.56
N GLY A 781 -3.57 43.77 19.86
CA GLY A 781 -3.95 42.41 20.23
C GLY A 781 -3.57 41.98 21.66
N MET A 782 -3.02 42.89 22.47
CA MET A 782 -2.66 42.64 23.86
C MET A 782 -3.86 42.45 24.78
N VAL A 783 -5.04 42.92 24.40
CA VAL A 783 -6.29 42.77 25.17
C VAL A 783 -6.55 41.30 25.53
N LYS A 784 -6.13 40.36 24.69
CA LYS A 784 -6.29 38.93 24.94
C LYS A 784 -5.63 38.44 26.22
N LYS A 785 -4.46 39.02 26.57
CA LYS A 785 -3.77 38.70 27.83
C LYS A 785 -4.56 39.21 29.03
N VAL A 786 -5.19 40.36 28.89
CA VAL A 786 -6.00 41.00 29.93
C VAL A 786 -7.28 40.19 30.17
N ASP A 787 -7.96 39.79 29.11
CA ASP A 787 -9.21 39.02 29.17
C ASP A 787 -9.00 37.65 29.85
N PHE A 788 -7.94 36.92 29.48
CA PHE A 788 -7.61 35.64 30.15
C PHE A 788 -7.21 35.82 31.61
N TRP A 789 -6.44 36.85 31.95
CA TRP A 789 -6.09 37.15 33.34
C TRP A 789 -7.32 37.50 34.19
N LEU A 790 -8.25 38.27 33.63
CA LEU A 790 -9.52 38.61 34.26
C LEU A 790 -10.35 37.35 34.51
N PHE A 791 -10.49 36.50 33.49
CA PHE A 791 -11.24 35.24 33.56
C PHE A 791 -10.64 34.26 34.58
N GLU A 792 -9.32 34.11 34.57
CA GLU A 792 -8.61 33.29 35.56
C GLU A 792 -8.83 33.82 36.99
N THR A 793 -8.76 35.14 37.16
CA THR A 793 -9.02 35.78 38.47
C THR A 793 -10.44 35.53 38.94
N VAL A 794 -11.43 35.61 38.04
CA VAL A 794 -12.83 35.28 38.36
C VAL A 794 -12.98 33.81 38.77
N CYS A 795 -12.35 32.88 38.05
CA CYS A 795 -12.38 31.45 38.42
C CYS A 795 -11.80 31.22 39.82
N ARG A 796 -10.67 31.85 40.13
CA ARG A 796 -10.04 31.83 41.45
C ARG A 796 -10.93 32.44 42.54
N THR A 797 -11.60 33.55 42.25
CA THR A 797 -12.52 34.20 43.19
C THR A 797 -13.75 33.32 43.48
N ILE A 798 -14.38 32.71 42.47
CA ILE A 798 -15.50 31.78 42.65
C ILE A 798 -15.05 30.55 43.48
N GLN A 799 -13.82 30.06 43.26
CA GLN A 799 -13.26 28.98 44.07
C GLN A 799 -13.17 29.38 45.56
N SER A 800 -12.70 30.59 45.84
CA SER A 800 -12.65 31.14 47.19
C SER A 800 -14.05 31.24 47.82
N TRP A 801 -15.03 31.77 47.09
CA TRP A 801 -16.42 31.84 47.57
C TRP A 801 -16.99 30.46 47.90
N LYS A 802 -16.68 29.44 47.07
CA LYS A 802 -17.09 28.05 47.30
C LYS A 802 -16.50 27.48 48.59
N GLN A 803 -15.24 27.80 48.90
CA GLN A 803 -14.57 27.36 50.12
C GLN A 803 -15.11 28.08 51.37
N GLN A 804 -15.48 29.35 51.23
CA GLN A 804 -16.02 30.18 52.31
C GLN A 804 -17.52 29.96 52.57
N GLY A 805 -18.20 29.18 51.72
CA GLY A 805 -19.64 28.92 51.82
C GLY A 805 -20.52 30.09 51.37
N ILE A 806 -19.93 31.08 50.68
CA ILE A 806 -20.65 32.19 50.07
C ILE A 806 -21.51 31.66 48.92
N ARG A 807 -22.71 32.22 48.75
CA ARG A 807 -23.64 31.83 47.68
C ARG A 807 -22.98 32.01 46.31
N LEU A 808 -22.89 30.93 45.54
CA LEU A 808 -22.34 30.95 44.19
C LEU A 808 -23.40 31.38 43.18
N LEU A 809 -23.11 32.46 42.44
CA LEU A 809 -23.92 32.96 41.34
C LEU A 809 -23.05 33.10 40.07
N PRO A 810 -23.64 33.07 38.87
CA PRO A 810 -22.89 33.25 37.64
C PRO A 810 -22.19 34.61 37.55
N VAL A 811 -20.95 34.60 37.04
CA VAL A 811 -20.15 35.80 36.79
C VAL A 811 -19.87 35.93 35.30
N SER A 812 -20.20 37.08 34.69
CA SER A 812 -19.87 37.37 33.30
C SER A 812 -18.50 38.00 33.13
N CYS A 813 -17.80 37.56 32.09
CA CYS A 813 -16.50 38.05 31.69
C CYS A 813 -16.55 38.48 30.23
N ASN A 814 -16.16 39.73 29.98
CA ASN A 814 -16.04 40.28 28.64
C ASN A 814 -14.82 39.70 27.92
N PHE A 815 -15.02 39.27 26.67
CA PHE A 815 -13.94 38.87 25.79
C PHE A 815 -13.95 39.71 24.52
N SER A 816 -12.77 40.22 24.15
CA SER A 816 -12.59 40.92 22.89
C SER A 816 -12.82 39.98 21.70
N ARG A 817 -13.34 40.54 20.60
CA ARG A 817 -13.56 39.84 19.34
C ARG A 817 -12.33 39.06 18.83
N LEU A 818 -11.13 39.51 19.19
CA LEU A 818 -9.87 38.91 18.75
C LEU A 818 -9.67 37.47 19.23
N HIS A 819 -10.36 37.05 20.30
CA HIS A 819 -10.35 35.66 20.74
C HIS A 819 -11.11 34.73 19.80
N PHE A 820 -12.18 35.20 19.19
CA PHE A 820 -13.04 34.39 18.34
C PHE A 820 -12.49 34.18 16.92
N ILE A 821 -11.26 34.62 16.67
CA ILE A 821 -10.49 34.27 15.48
C ILE A 821 -9.66 33.00 15.75
N GLU A 822 -9.41 32.66 17.03
CA GLU A 822 -8.60 31.51 17.43
C GLU A 822 -9.49 30.27 17.63
N PRO A 823 -9.36 29.22 16.80
CA PRO A 823 -10.26 28.07 16.85
C PRO A 823 -10.24 27.30 18.18
N ASP A 824 -9.18 27.42 18.97
CA ASP A 824 -9.00 26.71 20.24
C ASP A 824 -9.46 27.52 21.47
N PHE A 825 -10.00 28.72 21.28
CA PHE A 825 -10.50 29.58 22.37
C PHE A 825 -11.45 28.84 23.35
N PRO A 826 -12.47 28.08 22.89
CA PRO A 826 -13.35 27.33 23.79
C PRO A 826 -12.60 26.36 24.71
N GLU A 827 -11.62 25.66 24.18
CA GLU A 827 -10.78 24.75 24.94
C GLU A 827 -9.87 25.50 25.92
N GLN A 828 -9.38 26.70 25.58
CA GLN A 828 -8.55 27.50 26.50
C GLN A 828 -9.31 27.91 27.76
N VAL A 829 -10.52 28.47 27.61
CA VAL A 829 -11.35 28.86 28.76
C VAL A 829 -11.82 27.65 29.56
N CYS A 830 -12.08 26.50 28.91
CA CYS A 830 -12.39 25.26 29.61
C CYS A 830 -11.25 24.82 30.52
N ARG A 831 -10.00 24.82 30.01
CA ARG A 831 -8.81 24.46 30.78
C ARG A 831 -8.64 25.35 32.01
N ILE A 832 -8.85 26.66 31.88
CA ILE A 832 -8.76 27.59 33.02
C ILE A 832 -9.85 27.26 34.05
N ALA A 833 -11.10 27.06 33.63
CA ALA A 833 -12.19 26.71 34.54
C ALA A 833 -11.95 25.35 35.25
N ASP A 834 -11.41 24.36 34.52
CA ASP A 834 -11.04 23.04 35.05
C ASP A 834 -9.92 23.13 36.10
N LEU A 835 -8.91 23.97 35.86
CA LEU A 835 -7.77 24.17 36.78
C LEU A 835 -8.24 24.58 38.19
N TYR A 836 -9.28 25.40 38.28
CA TYR A 836 -9.86 25.86 39.55
C TYR A 836 -11.07 25.02 40.01
N GLY A 837 -11.48 24.01 39.24
CA GLY A 837 -12.61 23.13 39.56
C GLY A 837 -13.97 23.85 39.57
N ILE A 838 -14.13 24.86 38.72
CA ILE A 838 -15.34 25.69 38.65
C ILE A 838 -16.33 25.07 37.66
N PRO A 839 -17.60 24.84 38.09
CA PRO A 839 -18.69 24.51 37.17
C PRO A 839 -18.87 25.59 36.10
N LYS A 840 -18.88 25.21 34.82
CA LYS A 840 -18.89 26.16 33.69
C LYS A 840 -20.18 26.98 33.62
N ASN A 841 -21.28 26.47 34.18
CA ASN A 841 -22.54 27.18 34.28
C ASN A 841 -22.51 28.37 35.27
N LEU A 842 -21.42 28.56 36.03
CA LEU A 842 -21.15 29.76 36.82
C LEU A 842 -20.32 30.81 36.06
N LEU A 843 -19.90 30.51 34.84
CA LEU A 843 -19.05 31.36 34.02
C LEU A 843 -19.84 31.75 32.76
N GLU A 844 -20.11 33.05 32.64
CA GLU A 844 -20.83 33.64 31.52
C GLU A 844 -19.81 34.35 30.60
N ILE A 845 -19.77 33.95 29.34
CA ILE A 845 -18.88 34.52 28.32
C ILE A 845 -19.67 35.58 27.57
N GLU A 846 -19.16 36.80 27.62
CA GLU A 846 -19.85 37.98 27.13
C GLU A 846 -19.21 38.50 25.84
N ILE A 847 -20.04 38.71 24.82
CA ILE A 847 -19.62 39.08 23.46
C ILE A 847 -20.42 40.31 23.02
N THR A 848 -19.74 41.37 22.60
CA THR A 848 -20.41 42.59 22.15
C THR A 848 -21.10 42.40 20.79
N GLU A 849 -22.23 43.08 20.56
CA GLU A 849 -22.96 43.05 19.28
C GLU A 849 -22.06 43.45 18.09
N SER A 850 -21.19 44.45 18.28
CA SER A 850 -20.28 44.90 17.22
C SER A 850 -19.30 43.81 16.79
N ALA A 851 -18.90 42.92 17.69
CA ALA A 851 -18.06 41.77 17.34
C ALA A 851 -18.80 40.79 16.41
N LEU A 852 -20.10 40.56 16.65
CA LEU A 852 -20.95 39.70 15.83
C LEU A 852 -21.22 40.26 14.44
N LEU A 853 -21.31 41.58 14.29
CA LEU A 853 -21.55 42.22 13.00
C LEU A 853 -20.35 42.13 12.05
N GLU A 854 -19.12 42.18 12.58
CA GLU A 854 -17.91 42.18 11.76
C GLU A 854 -17.48 40.76 11.33
N ASP A 855 -17.59 39.74 12.19
CA ASP A 855 -17.06 38.38 11.95
C ASP A 855 -18.09 37.25 12.26
N SER A 856 -19.36 37.46 11.90
CA SER A 856 -20.52 36.64 12.27
C SER A 856 -20.31 35.12 12.13
N ASP A 857 -19.81 34.63 10.99
CA ASP A 857 -19.77 33.18 10.71
C ASP A 857 -18.78 32.44 11.63
N THR A 858 -17.63 33.05 11.90
CA THR A 858 -16.58 32.46 12.74
C THR A 858 -17.03 32.42 14.19
N ILE A 859 -17.60 33.52 14.71
CA ILE A 859 -18.10 33.58 16.08
C ILE A 859 -19.26 32.60 16.27
N VAL A 860 -20.24 32.62 15.36
CA VAL A 860 -21.43 31.74 15.40
C VAL A 860 -21.03 30.26 15.39
N SER A 861 -19.95 29.89 14.70
CA SER A 861 -19.45 28.50 14.69
C SER A 861 -18.87 28.03 16.04
N MET A 862 -18.35 28.94 16.86
CA MET A 862 -17.74 28.61 18.16
C MET A 862 -18.75 28.55 19.31
N LEU A 863 -19.87 29.27 19.22
CA LEU A 863 -20.86 29.31 20.30
C LEU A 863 -21.41 27.92 20.67
N PRO A 864 -21.80 27.04 19.72
CA PRO A 864 -22.24 25.68 20.04
C PRO A 864 -21.21 24.90 20.85
N ARG A 865 -19.91 25.08 20.56
CA ARG A 865 -18.83 24.40 21.27
C ARG A 865 -18.70 24.89 22.71
N LEU A 866 -18.77 26.19 22.95
CA LEU A 866 -18.79 26.76 24.30
C LEU A 866 -20.02 26.27 25.11
N LYS A 867 -21.18 26.14 24.45
CA LYS A 867 -22.39 25.58 25.04
C LYS A 867 -22.24 24.10 25.40
N GLU A 868 -21.66 23.28 24.53
CA GLU A 868 -21.37 21.86 24.81
C GLU A 868 -20.46 21.68 26.04
N LEU A 869 -19.49 22.58 26.22
CA LEU A 869 -18.59 22.61 27.38
C LEU A 869 -19.28 23.10 28.67
N GLY A 870 -20.49 23.64 28.55
CA GLY A 870 -21.35 24.03 29.68
C GLY A 870 -21.26 25.49 30.10
N PHE A 871 -20.65 26.36 29.29
CA PHE A 871 -20.60 27.80 29.55
C PHE A 871 -21.96 28.48 29.27
N LEU A 872 -22.23 29.57 29.98
CA LEU A 872 -23.30 30.50 29.62
C LEU A 872 -22.76 31.50 28.60
N ILE A 873 -23.58 31.87 27.63
CA ILE A 873 -23.20 32.84 26.60
C ILE A 873 -24.15 34.04 26.65
N SER A 874 -23.58 35.24 26.72
CA SER A 874 -24.33 36.49 26.68
C SER A 874 -23.89 37.39 25.53
N ILE A 875 -24.87 38.04 24.91
CA ILE A 875 -24.65 39.07 23.91
C ILE A 875 -24.81 40.43 24.57
N ASP A 876 -23.77 41.25 24.50
CA ASP A 876 -23.68 42.56 25.14
C ASP A 876 -23.89 43.72 24.17
N ASP A 877 -24.25 44.89 24.72
CA ASP A 877 -24.47 46.14 23.98
C ASP A 877 -25.52 46.04 22.84
N PHE A 878 -26.47 45.11 22.94
CA PHE A 878 -27.42 44.83 21.84
C PHE A 878 -28.31 46.04 21.53
N GLY A 879 -28.21 46.52 20.29
CA GLY A 879 -28.89 47.62 19.64
C GLY A 879 -28.31 49.02 19.88
N SER A 880 -27.05 49.08 20.27
CA SER A 880 -26.20 50.28 20.13
C SER A 880 -25.86 50.59 18.65
N GLY A 881 -26.03 49.62 17.74
CA GLY A 881 -25.77 49.71 16.30
C GLY A 881 -26.92 49.25 15.38
N TYR A 882 -26.61 48.77 14.16
CA TYR A 882 -27.60 48.23 13.21
C TYR A 882 -27.93 46.76 13.54
N SER A 883 -28.83 46.52 14.49
CA SER A 883 -29.24 45.15 14.84
C SER A 883 -30.04 44.49 13.72
N SER A 884 -29.55 43.35 13.20
CA SER A 884 -30.32 42.49 12.29
C SER A 884 -31.05 41.41 13.09
N LEU A 885 -32.38 41.45 13.13
CA LEU A 885 -33.20 40.37 13.72
C LEU A 885 -32.87 38.99 13.13
N GLY A 886 -32.36 38.94 11.90
CA GLY A 886 -31.92 37.70 11.25
C GLY A 886 -30.68 37.07 11.92
N GLN A 887 -29.80 37.87 12.53
CA GLN A 887 -28.65 37.34 13.27
C GLN A 887 -29.10 36.75 14.61
N LEU A 888 -30.05 37.38 15.29
CA LEU A 888 -30.60 36.88 16.54
C LEU A 888 -31.21 35.46 16.40
N GLN A 889 -31.74 35.12 15.21
CA GLN A 889 -32.26 33.79 14.90
C GLN A 889 -31.16 32.70 14.86
N GLN A 890 -29.92 33.05 14.53
CA GLN A 890 -28.82 32.10 14.34
C GLN A 890 -27.94 31.96 15.60
N LEU A 891 -28.09 32.84 16.58
CA LEU A 891 -27.29 32.85 17.80
C LEU A 891 -27.83 31.86 18.83
N THR A 892 -26.95 30.99 19.34
CA THR A 892 -27.23 30.05 20.43
C THR A 892 -26.84 30.63 21.79
N ALA A 893 -27.22 31.89 22.05
CA ALA A 893 -26.93 32.57 23.31
C ALA A 893 -27.99 32.28 24.38
N ASP A 894 -27.60 32.33 25.66
CA ASP A 894 -28.51 32.18 26.80
C ASP A 894 -29.08 33.51 27.26
N ILE A 895 -28.30 34.58 27.11
CA ILE A 895 -28.60 35.89 27.69
C ILE A 895 -28.44 36.97 26.62
N LEU A 896 -29.39 37.89 26.58
CA LEU A 896 -29.34 39.09 25.73
C LEU A 896 -29.33 40.32 26.63
N LYS A 897 -28.22 41.07 26.64
CA LYS A 897 -28.06 42.32 27.38
C LYS A 897 -28.41 43.49 26.45
N LEU A 898 -29.44 44.25 26.81
CA LEU A 898 -29.88 45.41 26.04
C LEU A 898 -29.13 46.65 26.51
N ASP A 899 -28.48 47.35 25.57
CA ASP A 899 -27.70 48.55 25.86
C ASP A 899 -28.54 49.62 26.58
N ARG A 900 -27.87 50.40 27.42
CA ARG A 900 -28.46 51.50 28.19
C ARG A 900 -29.25 52.49 27.32
N SER A 901 -28.91 52.62 26.04
CA SER A 901 -29.64 53.51 25.12
C SER A 901 -31.11 53.12 24.99
N PHE A 902 -31.49 51.83 25.00
CA PHE A 902 -32.91 51.43 24.98
C PHE A 902 -33.63 51.85 26.25
N VAL A 903 -32.95 51.78 27.39
CA VAL A 903 -33.52 52.14 28.70
C VAL A 903 -33.64 53.66 28.83
N CYS A 904 -32.66 54.42 28.35
CA CYS A 904 -32.68 55.88 28.36
C CYS A 904 -33.71 56.46 27.38
N HIS A 905 -33.80 55.94 26.15
CA HIS A 905 -34.75 56.42 25.14
C HIS A 905 -36.17 55.86 25.33
N GLY A 906 -36.32 54.63 25.84
CA GLY A 906 -37.60 53.96 26.07
C GLY A 906 -38.49 54.64 27.11
N VAL A 907 -37.94 55.47 27.99
CA VAL A 907 -38.74 56.28 28.94
C VAL A 907 -39.39 57.49 28.26
N ALA A 908 -38.89 57.96 27.11
CA ALA A 908 -39.27 59.24 26.51
C ALA A 908 -40.41 59.16 25.47
N GLY A 909 -40.74 57.99 24.90
CA GLY A 909 -41.73 57.90 23.82
C GLY A 909 -42.45 56.55 23.67
N ILE A 910 -43.72 56.60 23.22
CA ILE A 910 -44.61 55.43 23.09
C ILE A 910 -44.07 54.43 22.04
N ARG A 911 -43.40 54.91 20.98
CA ARG A 911 -42.88 54.04 19.92
C ARG A 911 -41.70 53.20 20.41
N GLU A 912 -40.80 53.82 21.15
CA GLU A 912 -39.62 53.22 21.74
C GLU A 912 -40.02 52.13 22.76
N GLN A 913 -41.07 52.39 23.54
CA GLN A 913 -41.65 51.39 24.46
C GLN A 913 -42.24 50.17 23.75
N ILE A 914 -42.88 50.35 22.59
CA ILE A 914 -43.42 49.25 21.79
C ILE A 914 -42.28 48.39 21.25
N VAL A 915 -41.23 49.01 20.72
CA VAL A 915 -40.04 48.30 20.20
C VAL A 915 -39.37 47.51 21.32
N LEU A 916 -39.08 48.15 22.46
CA LEU A 916 -38.43 47.51 23.59
C LEU A 916 -39.25 46.33 24.14
N ARG A 917 -40.58 46.50 24.29
CA ARG A 917 -41.47 45.41 24.74
C ARG A 917 -41.45 44.20 23.79
N ASN A 918 -41.58 44.45 22.49
CA ASN A 918 -41.59 43.37 21.49
C ASN A 918 -40.24 42.66 21.41
N LEU A 919 -39.13 43.40 21.59
CA LEU A 919 -37.79 42.82 21.64
C LEU A 919 -37.63 41.91 22.87
N ILE A 920 -38.02 42.38 24.05
CA ILE A 920 -38.01 41.58 25.28
C ILE A 920 -38.83 40.29 25.11
N GLN A 921 -40.03 40.41 24.54
CA GLN A 921 -40.90 39.26 24.30
C GLN A 921 -40.27 38.28 23.30
N MET A 922 -39.77 38.77 22.17
CA MET A 922 -39.17 37.95 21.11
C MET A 922 -37.94 37.19 21.59
N ALA A 923 -37.04 37.85 22.30
CA ALA A 923 -35.87 37.19 22.88
C ALA A 923 -36.28 36.09 23.87
N GLY A 924 -37.33 36.31 24.67
CA GLY A 924 -37.90 35.29 25.54
C GLY A 924 -38.49 34.10 24.78
N GLU A 925 -39.18 34.33 23.66
CA GLU A 925 -39.72 33.27 22.79
C GLU A 925 -38.61 32.45 22.10
N LEU A 926 -37.45 33.07 21.83
CA LEU A 926 -36.24 32.39 21.34
C LEU A 926 -35.47 31.63 22.45
N GLY A 927 -35.97 31.64 23.69
CA GLY A 927 -35.36 30.94 24.81
C GLY A 927 -34.24 31.71 25.51
N MET A 928 -34.04 33.00 25.20
CA MET A 928 -33.02 33.84 25.79
C MET A 928 -33.54 34.59 27.02
N THR A 929 -32.66 34.79 28.00
CA THR A 929 -32.90 35.62 29.18
C THR A 929 -32.49 37.06 28.89
N VAL A 930 -33.42 38.00 29.00
CA VAL A 930 -33.13 39.42 28.74
C VAL A 930 -32.70 40.15 30.01
N ILE A 931 -31.56 40.84 29.94
CA ILE A 931 -31.06 41.75 30.98
C ILE A 931 -31.01 43.17 30.37
N CYS A 932 -31.58 44.16 31.06
CA CYS A 932 -31.47 45.55 30.62
C CYS A 932 -30.36 46.27 31.39
N GLU A 933 -29.46 46.90 30.65
CA GLU A 933 -28.30 47.60 31.17
C GLU A 933 -28.59 49.08 31.47
N GLY A 934 -27.77 49.70 32.32
CA GLY A 934 -27.86 51.14 32.58
C GLY A 934 -29.15 51.62 33.22
N VAL A 935 -29.80 50.80 34.06
CA VAL A 935 -30.95 51.24 34.85
C VAL A 935 -30.48 52.16 35.97
N GLU A 936 -30.77 53.46 35.86
CA GLU A 936 -30.29 54.50 36.78
C GLU A 936 -31.35 54.98 37.78
N ASN A 937 -32.64 54.76 37.50
CA ASN A 937 -33.72 55.18 38.40
C ASN A 937 -34.91 54.20 38.49
N ARG A 938 -35.77 54.44 39.50
CA ARG A 938 -36.96 53.61 39.80
C ARG A 938 -37.97 53.57 38.65
N THR A 939 -38.14 54.67 37.93
CA THR A 939 -39.11 54.77 36.83
C THR A 939 -38.75 53.84 35.67
N GLN A 940 -37.46 53.79 35.31
CA GLN A 940 -36.94 52.84 34.33
C GLN A 940 -37.19 51.39 34.77
N SER A 941 -36.90 51.06 36.02
CA SER A 941 -37.12 49.72 36.58
C SER A 941 -38.58 49.28 36.51
N GLN A 942 -39.53 50.14 36.90
CA GLN A 942 -40.97 49.83 36.86
C GLN A 942 -41.48 49.65 35.43
N LEU A 943 -40.99 50.46 34.50
CA LEU A 943 -41.35 50.37 33.08
C LEU A 943 -40.89 49.03 32.48
N LEU A 944 -39.64 48.65 32.73
CA LEU A 944 -39.07 47.37 32.27
C LEU A 944 -39.84 46.18 32.85
N GLN A 945 -40.21 46.24 34.14
CA GLN A 945 -41.04 45.22 34.78
C GLN A 945 -42.41 45.07 34.08
N ALA A 946 -43.06 46.19 33.77
CA ALA A 946 -44.35 46.18 33.07
C ALA A 946 -44.27 45.65 31.63
N MET A 947 -43.09 45.73 31.00
CA MET A 947 -42.81 45.15 29.68
C MET A 947 -42.46 43.66 29.73
N GLY A 948 -42.37 43.05 30.92
CA GLY A 948 -42.04 41.65 31.09
C GLY A 948 -40.54 41.36 31.23
N CYS A 949 -39.68 42.39 31.33
CA CYS A 949 -38.28 42.19 31.64
C CYS A 949 -38.12 41.69 33.09
N ARG A 950 -37.30 40.66 33.28
CA ARG A 950 -37.14 39.98 34.57
C ARG A 950 -35.89 40.41 35.33
N PHE A 951 -34.85 40.84 34.61
CA PHE A 951 -33.53 41.09 35.15
C PHE A 951 -32.97 42.42 34.65
N ALA A 952 -32.20 43.11 35.49
CA ALA A 952 -31.58 44.38 35.15
C ALA A 952 -30.22 44.55 35.82
N GLN A 953 -29.42 45.44 35.24
CA GLN A 953 -28.14 45.89 35.75
C GLN A 953 -28.05 47.42 35.63
N GLY A 954 -27.55 48.10 36.67
CA GLY A 954 -27.40 49.55 36.64
C GLY A 954 -27.31 50.21 38.00
N PHE A 955 -26.96 51.49 38.00
CA PHE A 955 -26.66 52.27 39.21
C PHE A 955 -27.85 52.48 40.15
N TYR A 956 -29.08 52.28 39.68
CA TYR A 956 -30.26 52.30 40.56
C TYR A 956 -30.18 51.22 41.63
N PHE A 957 -29.65 50.05 41.27
CA PHE A 957 -29.49 48.92 42.17
C PHE A 957 -28.11 48.96 42.81
N HIS A 958 -27.06 48.78 42.01
CA HIS A 958 -25.68 48.71 42.48
C HIS A 958 -24.70 49.28 41.44
N ARG A 959 -23.71 50.01 41.94
CA ARG A 959 -22.52 50.41 41.16
C ARG A 959 -21.51 49.24 41.14
N PRO A 960 -20.61 49.18 40.14
CA PRO A 960 -19.45 48.29 40.21
C PRO A 960 -18.71 48.51 41.54
N MET A 961 -18.46 47.43 42.27
CA MET A 961 -17.84 47.48 43.60
C MET A 961 -16.66 46.51 43.69
N PRO A 962 -15.68 46.75 44.58
CA PRO A 962 -14.61 45.81 44.86
C PRO A 962 -15.14 44.44 45.31
N GLN A 963 -14.30 43.41 45.18
CA GLN A 963 -14.65 42.03 45.58
C GLN A 963 -15.21 41.93 47.01
N ALA A 964 -14.59 42.60 47.99
CA ALA A 964 -15.00 42.51 49.39
C ALA A 964 -16.43 43.05 49.64
N ASP A 965 -16.79 44.16 48.99
CA ASP A 965 -18.12 44.76 49.11
C ASP A 965 -19.18 43.86 48.45
N TYR A 966 -18.82 43.16 47.38
CA TYR A 966 -19.69 42.20 46.72
C TYR A 966 -19.91 40.93 47.57
N GLU A 967 -18.87 40.44 48.24
CA GLU A 967 -18.95 39.32 49.20
C GLU A 967 -19.91 39.62 50.36
N GLU A 968 -19.85 40.84 50.90
CA GLU A 968 -20.77 41.30 51.96
C GLU A 968 -22.22 41.35 51.47
N LEU A 969 -22.46 41.74 50.21
CA LEU A 969 -23.79 41.77 49.62
C LEU A 969 -24.41 40.37 49.43
N LEU A 970 -23.58 39.34 49.25
CA LEU A 970 -24.01 37.95 49.00
C LEU A 970 -24.16 37.10 50.26
N SER A 971 -23.59 37.56 51.38
CA SER A 971 -23.64 36.91 52.70
C SER A 971 -24.98 37.17 53.39
#